data_AF-A0A1Q7V8K4-F1
#
_entry.id   AF-A0A1Q7V8K4-F1
#
_cell.length_a   1.000
_cell.length_b   1.000
_cell.length_c   1.000
_cell.angle_alpha   90.00
_cell.angle_beta   90.00
_cell.angle_gamma   90.00
#
_symmetry.space_group_name_H-M   'P 1'
#
loop_
_entity.id
_entity.type
_entity.pdbx_description
1 polymer ?
#
loop_
_entity_poly.entity_id
_entity_poly.type
_entity_poly.pdbx_seq_one_letter_code
_entity_poly.pdbx_strand_id
1 'polypeptide(L)'
;WQLVTLEATGESVSRARKPIFSDVTSLALGQTESYKTQLLRGNDYWRTVLDGACGIDVYGNNGVAAGDFDNDGFDDIYICQPAGLPNRLYRNNGDGTFADVTEQAGVDVLDATSCALFADFENKGLQDLLVVCEGGPLLFLNQGNGKFKIKPDAFSFARVPQGTFTHAAIADYDRDGRLDIYFCLYSYYLGLDQYHYPAPYFDARNGPPNFLFRNQGNGMFEDRTEAARLNIDNDRYSFACAWGDYNSNGLPDLYVANDFGRSNLYRNNGDGTFTSISGEAGVEDVGAGMSACWFDFDGDGHQDIYVGNMWSSAGMRVADQKIFHQEDSENVRALYRRHAHGNSLYRNEGHGHFKNVSAPAGVEIGRWTWSSDAWDFNHDGYEDLYIANGYVSGPDSPDLASFFWRQLVAKSPQNKSPSPNYERGWNAINELIRSDGKWNGYERNIAYLNNGNGTFSDVSGAVGLDFLDDSRAFALADLDHDGRLEVVLKNRTAPQLRVLRNVMSEIGNSVSFRLRGTKSNRDAIGTAVTVEAGQRRQTKYLQAGSGFLSQHGKELFFGAGNIAGTVRATILWPSGFIQTFEQLPINRRIEISEGSSNFAAKPYSPSLWSHKELSTSEKLEPLPTASETWLIEPLAAPDFSLPDIAGKTWQLRSLLGNFVLLTLCSPNSEISIEQLRLLRQNYASLNSTARIVAAYVDEGGSHELAEELPFPTLIGNQEFIGIYNIIYRYLFDRHRDLPIPASFLVDEHGNIVKMYQGVIHPDQVLIDVRSVPRTAEDRVRRALPFTGKLYQGEFQRNAFTYGVAFFQRGYLDQAAESFQQAIATKPTDSEAYYNLGTLYLRRGDYKQARQNLEQAVALRPNHPEAWNNLGMLSAQEGDSEQAIRDFEQSLSLKPDYPVPLVNLGNLYRRRHSFAEAEKMLDRALQLEPNDPEVNYSAGMLYAQQDQVPRAEQYLQKAISLRPDYADALNNLGVLFVREQRYSDAEDRFKTCIAASPNYDQAYMNLARLYVILDRKPDAREILEALLREQPQHKLAQQALEMLH
;
A
#
# COMPACT_ATOMS: atom_id res chain seq x y z
N TRP A 1 19.03 -25.54 12.05
CA TRP A 1 18.64 -25.58 13.48
C TRP A 1 18.16 -26.98 13.80
N GLN A 2 18.67 -27.57 14.88
CA GLN A 2 18.11 -28.79 15.48
C GLN A 2 17.31 -28.32 16.69
N LEU A 3 16.01 -28.62 16.72
CA LEU A 3 15.16 -28.37 17.87
C LEU A 3 15.67 -29.23 19.03
N VAL A 4 16.21 -28.61 20.09
CA VAL A 4 16.82 -29.33 21.22
C VAL A 4 15.77 -29.66 22.28
N THR A 5 14.82 -28.77 22.51
CA THR A 5 13.76 -28.91 23.50
C THR A 5 12.55 -28.05 23.12
N LEU A 6 11.35 -28.58 23.35
CA LEU A 6 10.09 -27.83 23.39
C LEU A 6 9.64 -27.82 24.85
N GLU A 7 9.42 -26.64 25.41
CA GLU A 7 8.82 -26.45 26.72
C GLU A 7 7.51 -25.68 26.55
N ALA A 8 6.40 -26.28 26.97
CA ALA A 8 5.12 -25.59 26.98
C ALA A 8 5.11 -24.61 28.16
N THR A 9 5.01 -23.31 27.88
CA THR A 9 4.96 -22.27 28.91
C THR A 9 3.55 -22.05 29.47
N GLY A 10 2.53 -22.57 28.80
CA GLY A 10 1.12 -22.54 29.21
C GLY A 10 0.21 -23.21 28.17
N GLU A 11 -1.01 -23.55 28.58
CA GLU A 11 -2.07 -24.06 27.70
C GLU A 11 -3.39 -23.38 28.09
N SER A 12 -4.06 -22.78 27.10
CA SER A 12 -5.42 -22.25 27.25
C SER A 12 -6.37 -23.10 26.41
N VAL A 13 -7.41 -23.65 27.05
CA VAL A 13 -8.41 -24.49 26.38
C VAL A 13 -9.78 -23.84 26.47
N SER A 14 -10.20 -23.24 25.37
CA SER A 14 -11.53 -22.62 25.22
C SER A 14 -12.50 -23.61 24.59
N ARG A 15 -13.74 -23.68 25.10
CA ARG A 15 -14.76 -24.65 24.64
C ARG A 15 -16.14 -24.01 24.67
N ALA A 16 -16.91 -24.18 23.59
CA ALA A 16 -18.32 -23.83 23.55
C ALA A 16 -19.17 -25.09 23.28
N ARG A 17 -20.33 -25.21 23.92
CA ARG A 17 -21.25 -26.36 23.73
C ARG A 17 -22.14 -26.21 22.49
N LYS A 18 -22.29 -24.98 22.01
CA LYS A 18 -23.09 -24.56 20.85
C LYS A 18 -22.34 -23.37 20.19
N PRO A 19 -22.63 -23.04 18.91
CA PRO A 19 -22.12 -21.82 18.30
C PRO A 19 -22.47 -20.59 19.14
N ILE A 20 -21.54 -19.64 19.26
CA ILE A 20 -21.75 -18.35 19.94
C ILE A 20 -22.02 -17.28 18.90
N PHE A 21 -21.17 -17.16 17.88
CA PHE A 21 -21.48 -16.38 16.68
C PHE A 21 -21.88 -17.27 15.51
N SER A 22 -22.71 -16.76 14.61
CA SER A 22 -23.08 -17.41 13.36
C SER A 22 -23.16 -16.39 12.22
N ASP A 23 -22.68 -16.78 11.06
CA ASP A 23 -22.74 -15.95 9.85
C ASP A 23 -24.17 -15.95 9.29
N VAL A 24 -24.82 -14.78 9.32
CA VAL A 24 -26.18 -14.55 8.80
C VAL A 24 -26.18 -13.76 7.50
N THR A 25 -25.01 -13.55 6.87
CA THR A 25 -24.86 -12.64 5.72
C THR A 25 -25.78 -13.03 4.56
N SER A 26 -25.84 -14.31 4.21
CA SER A 26 -26.72 -14.80 3.14
C SER A 26 -28.21 -14.61 3.46
N LEU A 27 -28.61 -14.63 4.74
CA LEU A 27 -29.99 -14.35 5.15
C LEU A 27 -30.29 -12.84 5.06
N ALA A 28 -29.34 -12.02 5.52
CA ALA A 28 -29.47 -10.57 5.56
C ALA A 28 -29.41 -9.92 4.16
N LEU A 29 -28.48 -10.38 3.31
CA LEU A 29 -28.09 -9.73 2.05
C LEU A 29 -28.15 -10.64 0.83
N GLY A 30 -28.42 -11.94 0.99
CA GLY A 30 -28.45 -12.90 -0.12
C GLY A 30 -29.60 -12.71 -1.11
N GLN A 31 -30.50 -11.75 -0.89
CA GLN A 31 -31.48 -11.32 -1.92
C GLN A 31 -31.03 -10.07 -2.68
N THR A 32 -29.94 -9.45 -2.26
CA THR A 32 -29.47 -8.17 -2.79
C THR A 32 -28.47 -8.40 -3.91
N GLU A 33 -28.75 -7.86 -5.10
CA GLU A 33 -27.93 -8.11 -6.29
C GLU A 33 -26.50 -7.60 -6.12
N SER A 34 -26.29 -6.47 -5.46
CA SER A 34 -24.95 -5.93 -5.18
C SER A 34 -24.13 -6.82 -4.25
N TYR A 35 -24.75 -7.53 -3.32
CA TYR A 35 -24.02 -8.50 -2.50
C TYR A 35 -23.50 -9.65 -3.37
N LYS A 36 -24.37 -10.23 -4.20
CA LYS A 36 -24.02 -11.35 -5.11
C LYS A 36 -22.99 -10.97 -6.16
N THR A 37 -23.14 -9.78 -6.75
CA THR A 37 -22.34 -9.36 -7.90
C THR A 37 -21.06 -8.64 -7.51
N GLN A 38 -21.03 -7.97 -6.35
CA GLN A 38 -19.89 -7.19 -5.89
C GLN A 38 -19.24 -7.76 -4.64
N LEU A 39 -19.99 -7.89 -3.54
CA LEU A 39 -19.39 -8.15 -2.22
C LEU A 39 -18.97 -9.61 -1.99
N LEU A 40 -19.46 -10.55 -2.78
CA LEU A 40 -18.93 -11.93 -2.77
C LEU A 40 -17.54 -12.09 -3.40
N ARG A 41 -17.00 -11.04 -4.03
CA ARG A 41 -15.71 -11.06 -4.73
C ARG A 41 -14.72 -10.17 -4.00
N GLY A 42 -13.55 -10.70 -3.65
CA GLY A 42 -12.49 -9.93 -2.98
C GLY A 42 -11.65 -9.09 -3.95
N ASN A 43 -10.73 -8.30 -3.41
CA ASN A 43 -9.87 -7.42 -4.21
C ASN A 43 -9.10 -8.14 -5.32
N ASP A 44 -8.60 -9.35 -5.07
CA ASP A 44 -7.82 -10.08 -6.09
C ASP A 44 -8.65 -10.49 -7.31
N TYR A 45 -9.97 -10.68 -7.15
CA TYR A 45 -10.88 -10.88 -8.28
C TYR A 45 -10.94 -9.60 -9.12
N TRP A 46 -11.20 -8.46 -8.48
CA TRP A 46 -11.36 -7.18 -9.17
C TRP A 46 -10.06 -6.72 -9.85
N ARG A 47 -8.92 -6.89 -9.19
CA ARG A 47 -7.58 -6.65 -9.75
C ARG A 47 -7.24 -7.57 -10.93
N THR A 48 -7.98 -8.68 -11.12
CA THR A 48 -7.80 -9.61 -12.25
C THR A 48 -8.66 -9.23 -13.46
N VAL A 49 -9.82 -8.63 -13.25
CA VAL A 49 -10.83 -8.42 -14.31
C VAL A 49 -11.03 -6.96 -14.70
N LEU A 50 -10.67 -6.01 -13.85
CA LEU A 50 -10.81 -4.57 -14.12
C LEU A 50 -9.48 -3.97 -14.59
N ASP A 51 -9.57 -2.95 -15.43
CA ASP A 51 -8.42 -2.17 -15.88
C ASP A 51 -7.70 -1.53 -14.68
N GLY A 52 -6.37 -1.65 -14.63
CA GLY A 52 -5.52 -1.01 -13.62
C GLY A 52 -5.67 0.51 -13.56
N ALA A 53 -6.14 1.16 -14.65
CA ALA A 53 -6.50 2.58 -14.63
C ALA A 53 -7.63 2.92 -13.64
N CYS A 54 -8.39 1.94 -13.16
CA CYS A 54 -9.37 2.13 -12.09
C CYS A 54 -8.71 2.52 -10.76
N GLY A 55 -7.49 2.04 -10.49
CA GLY A 55 -6.79 2.27 -9.22
C GLY A 55 -7.15 1.29 -8.09
N ILE A 56 -7.53 0.05 -8.41
CA ILE A 56 -7.78 -0.97 -7.37
C ILE A 56 -6.46 -1.53 -6.86
N ASP A 57 -6.09 -1.14 -5.65
CA ASP A 57 -4.84 -1.53 -5.01
C ASP A 57 -4.91 -2.87 -4.25
N VAL A 58 -3.73 -3.47 -4.04
CA VAL A 58 -3.52 -4.75 -3.35
C VAL A 58 -3.88 -4.72 -1.87
N TYR A 59 -3.77 -3.59 -1.15
CA TYR A 59 -3.96 -3.54 0.30
C TYR A 59 -5.43 -3.59 0.72
N GLY A 60 -6.33 -2.99 -0.07
CA GLY A 60 -7.78 -3.05 0.15
C GLY A 60 -8.25 -2.45 1.48
N ASN A 61 -7.72 -1.29 1.84
CA ASN A 61 -8.03 -0.61 3.09
C ASN A 61 -9.36 0.16 2.96
N ASN A 62 -10.47 -0.55 3.16
CA ASN A 62 -11.82 0.02 3.06
C ASN A 62 -12.65 -0.31 4.31
N GLY A 63 -13.37 0.69 4.80
CA GLY A 63 -14.11 0.68 6.05
C GLY A 63 -15.58 0.30 5.97
N VAL A 64 -16.22 0.34 7.14
CA VAL A 64 -17.65 0.10 7.35
C VAL A 64 -18.19 1.03 8.43
N ALA A 65 -19.41 1.54 8.22
CA ALA A 65 -20.11 2.39 9.18
C ALA A 65 -21.53 1.90 9.41
N ALA A 66 -21.96 1.92 10.67
CA ALA A 66 -23.36 1.72 11.05
C ALA A 66 -24.00 3.06 11.48
N GLY A 67 -25.27 3.25 11.10
CA GLY A 67 -26.07 4.38 11.55
C GLY A 67 -27.46 4.42 10.92
N ASP A 68 -28.45 4.79 11.72
CA ASP A 68 -29.83 5.05 11.34
C ASP A 68 -29.95 6.35 10.50
N PHE A 69 -29.82 6.23 9.18
CA PHE A 69 -29.79 7.42 8.32
C PHE A 69 -31.18 7.95 7.97
N ASP A 70 -32.21 7.12 8.01
CA ASP A 70 -33.57 7.53 7.68
C ASP A 70 -34.47 7.78 8.91
N ASN A 71 -33.92 7.62 10.12
CA ASN A 71 -34.59 7.78 11.41
C ASN A 71 -35.78 6.82 11.61
N ASP A 72 -35.73 5.62 10.99
CA ASP A 72 -36.73 4.58 11.25
C ASP A 72 -36.46 3.81 12.56
N GLY A 73 -35.28 4.04 13.15
CA GLY A 73 -34.87 3.54 14.45
C GLY A 73 -34.01 2.28 14.40
N PHE A 74 -33.77 1.70 13.22
CA PHE A 74 -32.81 0.61 12.98
C PHE A 74 -31.52 1.17 12.37
N ASP A 75 -30.36 0.64 12.76
CA ASP A 75 -29.10 1.05 12.13
C ASP A 75 -28.97 0.42 10.73
N ASP A 76 -28.61 1.26 9.75
CA ASP A 76 -28.24 0.89 8.39
C ASP A 76 -26.73 0.72 8.28
N ILE A 77 -26.24 0.15 7.18
CA ILE A 77 -24.80 -0.06 6.98
C ILE A 77 -24.30 0.55 5.68
N TYR A 78 -23.19 1.31 5.77
CA TYR A 78 -22.48 1.86 4.63
C TYR A 78 -21.12 1.18 4.46
N ILE A 79 -20.86 0.67 3.26
CA ILE A 79 -19.69 -0.14 2.92
C ILE A 79 -18.81 0.63 1.93
N CYS A 80 -17.58 0.93 2.36
CA CYS A 80 -16.59 1.57 1.51
C CYS A 80 -15.95 0.56 0.55
N GLN A 81 -15.54 1.01 -0.63
CA GLN A 81 -15.01 0.18 -1.70
C GLN A 81 -13.75 0.79 -2.35
N PRO A 82 -12.90 -0.06 -2.98
CA PRO A 82 -11.83 0.39 -3.87
C PRO A 82 -12.38 1.21 -5.06
N ALA A 83 -11.51 1.99 -5.70
CA ALA A 83 -11.91 2.79 -6.85
C ALA A 83 -12.50 1.94 -8.00
N GLY A 84 -13.49 2.49 -8.70
CA GLY A 84 -14.21 1.79 -9.78
C GLY A 84 -15.30 0.83 -9.31
N LEU A 85 -15.41 0.57 -8.01
CA LEU A 85 -16.51 -0.17 -7.40
C LEU A 85 -17.36 0.81 -6.58
N PRO A 86 -18.69 0.88 -6.78
CA PRO A 86 -19.50 1.82 -6.01
C PRO A 86 -19.56 1.39 -4.54
N ASN A 87 -19.37 2.34 -3.64
CA ASN A 87 -19.73 2.18 -2.23
C ASN A 87 -21.20 1.75 -2.10
N ARG A 88 -21.55 1.04 -1.01
CA ARG A 88 -22.90 0.48 -0.84
C ARG A 88 -23.58 0.97 0.43
N LEU A 89 -24.80 1.51 0.30
CA LEU A 89 -25.70 1.80 1.41
C LEU A 89 -26.80 0.74 1.47
N TYR A 90 -26.77 -0.10 2.50
CA TYR A 90 -27.79 -1.09 2.76
C TYR A 90 -28.72 -0.60 3.87
N ARG A 91 -29.97 -0.36 3.50
CA ARG A 91 -31.04 0.01 4.42
C ARG A 91 -31.54 -1.24 5.14
N ASN A 92 -31.62 -1.20 6.46
CA ASN A 92 -32.22 -2.25 7.28
C ASN A 92 -33.75 -2.20 7.11
N ASN A 93 -34.38 -3.33 6.79
CA ASN A 93 -35.84 -3.39 6.64
C ASN A 93 -36.58 -3.61 7.97
N GLY A 94 -35.85 -3.84 9.07
CA GLY A 94 -36.41 -4.17 10.38
C GLY A 94 -36.99 -5.58 10.48
N ASP A 95 -36.75 -6.43 9.48
CA ASP A 95 -37.19 -7.83 9.40
C ASP A 95 -36.01 -8.83 9.31
N GLY A 96 -34.79 -8.36 9.57
CA GLY A 96 -33.55 -9.13 9.43
C GLY A 96 -33.00 -9.19 8.00
N THR A 97 -33.59 -8.47 7.05
CA THR A 97 -33.10 -8.31 5.68
C THR A 97 -32.72 -6.87 5.36
N PHE A 98 -31.92 -6.69 4.32
CA PHE A 98 -31.44 -5.38 3.88
C PHE A 98 -31.78 -5.10 2.41
N ALA A 99 -32.06 -3.83 2.10
CA ALA A 99 -32.22 -3.33 0.73
C ALA A 99 -31.02 -2.47 0.32
N ASP A 100 -30.47 -2.70 -0.88
CA ASP A 100 -29.50 -1.75 -1.45
C ASP A 100 -30.25 -0.50 -1.94
N VAL A 101 -30.02 0.63 -1.29
CA VAL A 101 -30.62 1.93 -1.62
C VAL A 101 -29.59 2.93 -2.16
N THR A 102 -28.38 2.46 -2.51
CA THR A 102 -27.22 3.30 -2.83
C THR A 102 -27.53 4.36 -3.90
N GLU A 103 -28.04 3.95 -5.05
CA GLU A 103 -28.35 4.85 -6.16
C GLU A 103 -29.54 5.78 -5.83
N GLN A 104 -30.55 5.25 -5.14
CA GLN A 104 -31.72 6.01 -4.71
C GLN A 104 -31.31 7.14 -3.74
N ALA A 105 -30.38 6.83 -2.84
CA ALA A 105 -29.85 7.74 -1.84
C ALA A 105 -28.82 8.74 -2.41
N GLY A 106 -28.20 8.42 -3.56
CA GLY A 106 -27.24 9.28 -4.26
C GLY A 106 -25.82 9.24 -3.70
N VAL A 107 -25.40 8.06 -3.21
CA VAL A 107 -24.12 7.83 -2.50
C VAL A 107 -23.28 6.71 -3.11
N ASP A 108 -23.49 6.46 -4.41
CA ASP A 108 -22.80 5.51 -5.30
C ASP A 108 -21.41 6.01 -5.73
N VAL A 109 -20.57 6.33 -4.73
CA VAL A 109 -19.21 6.88 -4.91
C VAL A 109 -18.28 5.82 -5.53
N LEU A 110 -17.62 6.16 -6.65
CA LEU A 110 -16.63 5.33 -7.33
C LEU A 110 -15.18 5.67 -6.98
N ASP A 111 -14.93 6.79 -6.29
CA ASP A 111 -13.60 7.15 -5.82
C ASP A 111 -13.13 6.15 -4.75
N ALA A 112 -11.83 5.86 -4.70
CA ALA A 112 -11.25 4.98 -3.68
C ALA A 112 -11.60 5.51 -2.29
N THR A 113 -12.36 4.74 -1.51
CA THR A 113 -12.90 5.18 -0.22
C THR A 113 -12.31 4.36 0.91
N SER A 114 -11.64 5.02 1.84
CA SER A 114 -11.06 4.37 3.02
C SER A 114 -12.05 4.29 4.17
N CYS A 115 -12.72 5.40 4.53
CA CYS A 115 -13.55 5.48 5.72
C CYS A 115 -14.88 6.18 5.42
N ALA A 116 -15.92 5.88 6.19
CA ALA A 116 -17.17 6.64 6.19
C ALA A 116 -17.69 6.77 7.62
N LEU A 117 -18.38 7.86 7.92
CA LEU A 117 -18.98 8.13 9.23
C LEU A 117 -20.37 8.75 9.07
N PHE A 118 -21.32 8.33 9.90
CA PHE A 118 -22.63 8.98 10.02
C PHE A 118 -22.64 9.96 11.19
N ALA A 119 -23.01 11.22 10.96
CA ALA A 119 -23.11 12.24 12.01
C ALA A 119 -24.03 13.41 11.61
N ASP A 120 -24.77 13.96 12.57
CA ASP A 120 -25.61 15.16 12.37
C ASP A 120 -24.80 16.47 12.48
N PHE A 121 -24.10 16.84 11.41
CA PHE A 121 -23.20 18.01 11.42
C PHE A 121 -23.94 19.35 11.46
N GLU A 122 -25.22 19.38 11.08
CA GLU A 122 -26.07 20.58 11.15
C GLU A 122 -26.93 20.63 12.44
N ASN A 123 -26.80 19.65 13.34
CA ASN A 123 -27.58 19.52 14.58
C ASN A 123 -29.11 19.59 14.36
N LYS A 124 -29.60 19.10 13.22
CA LYS A 124 -31.02 19.17 12.80
C LYS A 124 -31.80 17.89 13.09
N GLY A 125 -31.16 16.88 13.67
CA GLY A 125 -31.70 15.55 13.96
C GLY A 125 -31.68 14.60 12.78
N LEU A 126 -30.87 14.86 11.75
CA LEU A 126 -30.69 13.99 10.58
C LEU A 126 -29.21 13.68 10.44
N GLN A 127 -28.83 12.41 10.42
CA GLN A 127 -27.42 12.04 10.27
C GLN A 127 -26.99 12.22 8.81
N ASP A 128 -26.01 13.09 8.59
CA ASP A 128 -25.31 13.25 7.33
C ASP A 128 -24.27 12.14 7.18
N LEU A 129 -23.74 11.97 5.96
CA LEU A 129 -22.73 10.97 5.65
C LEU A 129 -21.41 11.66 5.25
N LEU A 130 -20.37 11.46 6.05
CA LEU A 130 -18.98 11.77 5.70
C LEU A 130 -18.38 10.57 4.97
N VAL A 131 -17.84 10.79 3.77
CA VAL A 131 -17.12 9.76 3.00
C VAL A 131 -15.69 10.24 2.80
N VAL A 132 -14.73 9.48 3.30
CA VAL A 132 -13.29 9.81 3.25
C VAL A 132 -12.67 9.03 2.10
N CYS A 133 -12.50 9.73 0.98
CA CYS A 133 -11.83 9.19 -0.20
C CYS A 133 -10.33 9.49 -0.13
N GLU A 134 -9.52 8.72 -0.87
CA GLU A 134 -8.08 8.87 -0.86
C GLU A 134 -7.61 10.29 -1.22
N GLY A 135 -8.30 10.93 -2.18
CA GLY A 135 -8.04 12.30 -2.63
C GLY A 135 -8.61 13.42 -1.74
N GLY A 136 -9.42 13.08 -0.73
CA GLY A 136 -10.03 14.04 0.18
C GLY A 136 -11.39 13.61 0.75
N PRO A 137 -11.94 14.37 1.70
CA PRO A 137 -13.27 14.10 2.25
C PRO A 137 -14.41 14.65 1.37
N LEU A 138 -15.53 13.93 1.37
CA LEU A 138 -16.81 14.32 0.78
C LEU A 138 -17.88 14.37 1.88
N LEU A 139 -18.73 15.40 1.84
CA LEU A 139 -19.86 15.53 2.75
C LEU A 139 -21.18 15.41 2.00
N PHE A 140 -22.01 14.47 2.42
CA PHE A 140 -23.35 14.22 1.92
C PHE A 140 -24.37 14.62 2.97
N LEU A 141 -25.09 15.73 2.74
CA LEU A 141 -26.11 16.21 3.66
C LEU A 141 -27.41 15.45 3.47
N ASN A 142 -27.94 14.90 4.57
CA ASN A 142 -29.19 14.19 4.59
C ASN A 142 -30.37 15.15 4.42
N GLN A 143 -31.26 14.82 3.48
CA GLN A 143 -32.42 15.65 3.14
C GLN A 143 -33.70 15.23 3.88
N GLY A 144 -33.65 14.17 4.70
CA GLY A 144 -34.80 13.68 5.48
C GLY A 144 -35.87 12.96 4.64
N ASN A 145 -35.54 12.58 3.41
CA ASN A 145 -36.43 11.89 2.48
C ASN A 145 -35.80 10.62 1.90
N GLY A 146 -34.85 10.03 2.63
CA GLY A 146 -34.06 8.88 2.18
C GLY A 146 -33.00 9.21 1.13
N LYS A 147 -32.70 10.49 0.88
CA LYS A 147 -31.67 10.94 -0.05
C LYS A 147 -30.67 11.86 0.60
N PHE A 148 -29.47 11.83 0.06
CA PHE A 148 -28.41 12.77 0.37
C PHE A 148 -28.18 13.77 -0.75
N LYS A 149 -27.60 14.91 -0.39
CA LYS A 149 -27.12 15.92 -1.31
C LYS A 149 -25.68 16.24 -0.99
N ILE A 150 -24.79 16.10 -1.98
CA ILE A 150 -23.40 16.51 -1.85
C ILE A 150 -23.32 18.01 -1.46
N LYS A 151 -22.50 18.32 -0.46
CA LYS A 151 -22.12 19.69 -0.09
C LYS A 151 -20.78 20.00 -0.77
N PRO A 152 -20.78 20.74 -1.89
CA PRO A 152 -19.55 21.10 -2.56
C PRO A 152 -18.71 22.01 -1.65
N ASP A 153 -17.38 21.89 -1.76
CA ASP A 153 -16.40 22.72 -1.05
C ASP A 153 -16.59 22.76 0.47
N ALA A 154 -17.15 21.68 1.05
CA ALA A 154 -17.43 21.60 2.48
C ALA A 154 -16.18 21.80 3.36
N PHE A 155 -14.98 21.53 2.83
CA PHE A 155 -13.72 21.55 3.57
C PHE A 155 -12.78 22.62 3.02
N SER A 156 -12.45 23.61 3.84
CA SER A 156 -11.46 24.64 3.53
C SER A 156 -10.11 24.32 4.18
N PHE A 157 -9.19 23.78 3.39
CA PHE A 157 -7.83 23.45 3.83
C PHE A 157 -6.94 24.69 3.88
N ALA A 158 -6.20 24.89 4.98
CA ALA A 158 -5.22 25.98 5.07
C ALA A 158 -3.95 25.70 4.25
N ARG A 159 -3.67 24.42 3.97
CA ARG A 159 -2.53 23.94 3.17
C ARG A 159 -2.99 22.78 2.30
N VAL A 160 -2.38 22.62 1.12
CA VAL A 160 -2.71 21.47 0.25
C VAL A 160 -2.40 20.17 1.00
N PRO A 161 -3.36 19.24 1.12
CA PRO A 161 -3.12 17.92 1.71
C PRO A 161 -1.94 17.21 1.03
N GLN A 162 -1.19 16.47 1.82
CA GLN A 162 -0.09 15.64 1.33
C GLN A 162 -0.49 14.18 1.53
N GLY A 163 -0.19 13.30 0.59
CA GLY A 163 -0.55 11.89 0.71
C GLY A 163 -2.06 11.64 0.60
N THR A 164 -2.49 10.57 1.26
CA THR A 164 -3.80 9.93 1.13
C THR A 164 -4.55 9.99 2.46
N PHE A 165 -5.83 10.38 2.43
CA PHE A 165 -6.68 10.31 3.62
C PHE A 165 -7.01 8.85 3.95
N THR A 166 -6.81 8.45 5.20
CA THR A 166 -7.04 7.06 5.64
C THR A 166 -8.24 6.96 6.57
N HIS A 167 -8.28 7.73 7.66
CA HIS A 167 -9.29 7.60 8.70
C HIS A 167 -9.81 8.96 9.18
N ALA A 168 -10.96 8.96 9.83
CA ALA A 168 -11.52 10.11 10.51
C ALA A 168 -12.18 9.71 11.84
N ALA A 169 -12.18 10.63 12.80
CA ALA A 169 -12.93 10.51 14.04
C ALA A 169 -13.59 11.85 14.40
N ILE A 170 -14.76 11.78 15.04
CA ILE A 170 -15.64 12.92 15.28
C ILE A 170 -15.77 13.21 16.78
N ALA A 171 -15.63 14.48 17.16
CA ALA A 171 -15.89 14.97 18.52
C ALA A 171 -16.26 16.46 18.52
N ASP A 172 -16.89 16.93 19.58
CA ASP A 172 -17.08 18.36 19.88
C ASP A 172 -15.90 18.84 20.72
N TYR A 173 -14.76 19.15 20.08
CA TYR A 173 -13.49 19.31 20.81
C TYR A 173 -13.40 20.63 21.57
N ASP A 174 -14.10 21.66 21.11
CA ASP A 174 -14.14 22.99 21.73
C ASP A 174 -15.39 23.23 22.59
N ARG A 175 -16.26 22.21 22.71
CA ARG A 175 -17.53 22.22 23.46
C ARG A 175 -18.50 23.31 23.01
N ASP A 176 -18.48 23.65 21.72
CA ASP A 176 -19.43 24.59 21.14
C ASP A 176 -20.78 23.95 20.76
N GLY A 177 -20.91 22.63 20.96
CA GLY A 177 -22.10 21.85 20.70
C GLY A 177 -22.15 21.28 19.29
N ARG A 178 -21.14 21.55 18.45
CA ARG A 178 -21.06 21.07 17.05
C ARG A 178 -20.02 19.98 16.94
N LEU A 179 -20.22 19.11 15.95
CA LEU A 179 -19.33 18.00 15.69
C LEU A 179 -18.21 18.42 14.73
N ASP A 180 -16.98 18.30 15.20
CA ASP A 180 -15.74 18.55 14.47
C ASP A 180 -15.10 17.24 14.02
N ILE A 181 -14.14 17.32 13.10
CA ILE A 181 -13.54 16.15 12.46
C ILE A 181 -12.02 16.22 12.55
N TYR A 182 -11.39 15.11 12.97
CA TYR A 182 -9.96 14.91 12.80
C TYR A 182 -9.72 13.87 11.69
N PHE A 183 -8.81 14.17 10.77
CA PHE A 183 -8.44 13.30 9.64
C PHE A 183 -7.01 12.80 9.78
N CYS A 184 -6.83 11.48 9.63
CA CYS A 184 -5.53 10.85 9.47
C CYS A 184 -5.11 10.81 8.00
N LEU A 185 -3.81 11.03 7.75
CA LEU A 185 -3.18 10.92 6.45
C LEU A 185 -2.01 9.95 6.48
N TYR A 186 -1.80 9.31 5.34
CA TYR A 186 -0.77 8.30 5.11
C TYR A 186 -0.18 8.46 3.72
N SER A 187 1.02 7.94 3.47
CA SER A 187 1.59 7.87 2.12
C SER A 187 1.83 6.41 1.77
N TYR A 188 0.98 5.85 0.92
CA TYR A 188 1.19 4.52 0.37
C TYR A 188 2.30 4.57 -0.68
N TYR A 189 3.15 3.56 -0.67
CA TYR A 189 4.11 3.37 -1.74
C TYR A 189 3.49 2.45 -2.81
N LEU A 190 3.09 3.03 -3.94
CA LEU A 190 2.36 2.32 -4.99
C LEU A 190 3.21 1.97 -6.22
N GLY A 191 4.47 2.37 -6.29
CA GLY A 191 5.30 2.09 -7.45
C GLY A 191 6.60 2.88 -7.52
N LEU A 192 7.26 2.77 -8.68
CA LEU A 192 8.60 3.29 -8.96
C LEU A 192 8.68 4.84 -9.02
N ASP A 193 7.60 5.53 -8.69
CA ASP A 193 7.38 6.97 -8.86
C ASP A 193 7.45 7.80 -7.57
N GLN A 194 7.60 7.15 -6.40
CA GLN A 194 7.54 7.85 -5.12
C GLN A 194 8.70 7.47 -4.17
N TYR A 195 9.85 8.13 -4.27
CA TYR A 195 11.04 7.88 -3.42
C TYR A 195 10.94 8.44 -1.97
N HIS A 196 9.82 8.24 -1.27
CA HIS A 196 9.59 8.75 0.09
C HIS A 196 9.30 7.63 1.09
N TYR A 197 10.24 6.70 1.25
CA TYR A 197 10.12 5.62 2.22
C TYR A 197 10.20 6.14 3.67
N PRO A 198 9.49 5.51 4.62
CA PRO A 198 9.59 5.84 6.04
C PRO A 198 11.03 5.60 6.53
N ALA A 199 11.68 6.62 7.10
CA ALA A 199 13.05 6.52 7.57
C ALA A 199 13.33 7.40 8.81
N PRO A 200 13.93 6.86 9.90
CA PRO A 200 14.16 5.44 10.16
C PRO A 200 12.83 4.70 10.31
N TYR A 201 12.80 3.40 9.97
CA TYR A 201 11.55 2.61 9.87
C TYR A 201 10.70 2.63 11.16
N PHE A 202 11.32 2.58 12.35
CA PHE A 202 10.60 2.56 13.62
C PHE A 202 10.20 3.96 14.15
N ASP A 203 10.74 5.07 13.61
CA ASP A 203 10.50 6.43 14.13
C ASP A 203 10.45 7.48 13.00
N ALA A 204 9.82 7.14 11.88
CA ALA A 204 9.80 7.99 10.69
C ALA A 204 9.10 9.34 10.94
N ARG A 205 9.67 10.43 10.42
CA ARG A 205 9.20 11.83 10.56
C ARG A 205 9.03 12.53 9.21
N ASN A 206 8.69 11.76 8.19
CA ASN A 206 8.53 12.21 6.82
C ASN A 206 7.18 11.78 6.24
N GLY A 207 6.22 11.47 7.13
CA GLY A 207 4.85 11.20 6.75
C GLY A 207 4.06 12.49 6.53
N PRO A 208 2.91 12.41 5.85
CA PRO A 208 2.05 13.56 5.64
C PRO A 208 1.40 14.04 6.94
N PRO A 209 1.16 15.35 7.08
CA PRO A 209 0.45 15.89 8.25
C PRO A 209 -1.06 15.62 8.20
N ASN A 210 -1.62 15.34 9.37
CA ASN A 210 -3.05 15.19 9.66
C ASN A 210 -3.77 16.55 9.77
N PHE A 211 -5.11 16.55 9.77
CA PHE A 211 -5.90 17.78 9.87
C PHE A 211 -7.00 17.72 10.95
N LEU A 212 -7.17 18.81 11.70
CA LEU A 212 -8.36 19.08 12.52
C LEU A 212 -9.24 20.12 11.83
N PHE A 213 -10.51 19.80 11.67
CA PHE A 213 -11.51 20.64 11.04
C PHE A 213 -12.62 21.02 12.01
N ARG A 214 -12.79 22.33 12.21
CA ARG A 214 -13.89 22.87 13.02
C ARG A 214 -15.13 23.12 12.19
N ASN A 215 -16.27 22.65 12.67
CA ASN A 215 -17.57 22.82 12.03
C ASN A 215 -18.17 24.21 12.30
N GLN A 216 -18.61 24.87 11.22
CA GLN A 216 -19.22 26.19 11.28
C GLN A 216 -20.74 26.15 11.55
N GLY A 217 -21.33 24.96 11.66
CA GLY A 217 -22.75 24.72 11.98
C GLY A 217 -23.70 24.72 10.79
N ASN A 218 -23.16 24.77 9.57
CA ASN A 218 -23.92 24.78 8.31
C ASN A 218 -23.39 23.76 7.29
N GLY A 219 -22.70 22.72 7.79
CA GLY A 219 -22.00 21.73 6.98
C GLY A 219 -20.77 22.28 6.26
N MET A 220 -20.18 23.39 6.72
CA MET A 220 -18.88 23.89 6.26
C MET A 220 -17.86 23.72 7.38
N PHE A 221 -16.64 23.37 6.99
CA PHE A 221 -15.55 23.04 7.89
C PHE A 221 -14.31 23.87 7.56
N GLU A 222 -13.65 24.36 8.61
CA GLU A 222 -12.44 25.17 8.54
C GLU A 222 -11.28 24.44 9.19
N ASP A 223 -10.15 24.34 8.51
CA ASP A 223 -8.91 23.79 9.06
C ASP A 223 -8.42 24.63 10.25
N ARG A 224 -8.37 24.01 11.42
CA ARG A 224 -7.90 24.58 12.69
C ARG A 224 -6.67 23.87 13.24
N THR A 225 -6.00 23.04 12.44
CA THR A 225 -4.88 22.19 12.88
C THR A 225 -3.78 23.00 13.59
N GLU A 226 -3.32 24.10 12.98
CA GLU A 226 -2.28 24.95 13.56
C GLU A 226 -2.78 25.78 14.74
N ALA A 227 -4.00 26.31 14.66
CA ALA A 227 -4.61 27.08 15.74
C ALA A 227 -4.82 26.23 17.01
N ALA A 228 -5.19 24.96 16.82
CA ALA A 228 -5.35 23.97 17.89
C ALA A 228 -4.01 23.35 18.33
N ARG A 229 -2.89 23.71 17.70
CA ARG A 229 -1.53 23.18 17.96
C ARG A 229 -1.35 21.68 17.68
N LEU A 230 -2.25 21.08 16.91
CA LEU A 230 -2.15 19.70 16.42
C LEU A 230 -1.22 19.58 15.20
N ASN A 231 -0.50 20.64 14.83
CA ASN A 231 0.61 20.59 13.88
C ASN A 231 1.95 20.18 14.53
N ILE A 232 1.99 20.04 15.86
CA ILE A 232 3.17 19.58 16.62
C ILE A 232 3.12 18.05 16.67
N ASP A 233 4.24 17.38 16.35
CA ASP A 233 4.35 15.90 16.25
C ASP A 233 3.38 15.22 15.26
N ASN A 234 2.96 15.99 14.27
CA ASN A 234 2.01 15.62 13.24
C ASN A 234 2.69 15.42 11.86
N ASP A 235 3.79 14.67 11.83
CA ASP A 235 4.60 14.39 10.63
C ASP A 235 4.89 12.89 10.47
N ARG A 236 3.94 12.06 10.92
CA ARG A 236 4.02 10.60 11.01
C ARG A 236 3.12 9.93 9.97
N TYR A 237 3.12 8.61 9.92
CA TYR A 237 2.28 7.84 9.01
C TYR A 237 1.04 7.32 9.76
N SER A 238 -0.06 8.08 9.73
CA SER A 238 -1.21 7.84 10.60
C SER A 238 -2.28 6.98 9.93
N PHE A 239 -2.68 5.90 10.59
CA PHE A 239 -3.76 5.02 10.11
C PHE A 239 -5.09 5.20 10.84
N ALA A 240 -5.05 5.41 12.14
CA ALA A 240 -6.26 5.52 12.96
C ALA A 240 -6.11 6.62 14.01
N CYS A 241 -7.25 7.17 14.41
CA CYS A 241 -7.35 8.05 15.56
C CYS A 241 -8.65 7.75 16.30
N ALA A 242 -8.66 8.02 17.59
CA ALA A 242 -9.85 7.84 18.41
C ALA A 242 -9.89 8.90 19.52
N TRP A 243 -11.08 9.45 19.74
CA TRP A 243 -11.35 10.40 20.82
C TRP A 243 -11.66 9.67 22.12
N GLY A 244 -11.06 10.10 23.23
CA GLY A 244 -11.30 9.59 24.58
C GLY A 244 -11.17 10.70 25.63
N ASP A 245 -11.16 10.35 26.91
CA ASP A 245 -10.98 11.27 28.04
C ASP A 245 -9.93 10.67 28.98
N TYR A 246 -8.66 11.01 28.75
CA TYR A 246 -7.53 10.31 29.39
C TYR A 246 -7.41 10.60 30.89
N ASN A 247 -7.98 11.71 31.36
CA ASN A 247 -7.88 12.17 32.75
C ASN A 247 -9.24 12.35 33.44
N SER A 248 -10.32 11.90 32.81
CA SER A 248 -11.70 11.92 33.32
C SER A 248 -12.22 13.32 33.66
N ASN A 249 -11.86 14.34 32.86
CA ASN A 249 -12.32 15.73 33.03
C ASN A 249 -13.49 16.11 32.09
N GLY A 250 -13.94 15.16 31.28
CA GLY A 250 -15.00 15.24 30.29
C GLY A 250 -14.62 15.94 28.99
N LEU A 251 -13.37 16.40 28.81
CA LEU A 251 -12.90 17.00 27.56
C LEU A 251 -12.42 15.87 26.64
N PRO A 252 -12.72 15.92 25.34
CA PRO A 252 -12.23 14.90 24.41
C PRO A 252 -10.75 15.16 24.10
N ASP A 253 -9.91 14.17 24.43
CA ASP A 253 -8.51 14.02 24.08
C ASP A 253 -8.36 13.09 22.86
N LEU A 254 -7.27 13.23 22.13
CA LEU A 254 -7.07 12.50 20.87
C LEU A 254 -5.87 11.55 20.97
N TYR A 255 -6.10 10.27 20.68
CA TYR A 255 -5.03 9.32 20.42
C TYR A 255 -4.89 9.06 18.91
N VAL A 256 -3.67 9.10 18.39
CA VAL A 256 -3.35 8.86 16.97
C VAL A 256 -2.37 7.69 16.87
N ALA A 257 -2.79 6.60 16.23
CA ALA A 257 -1.98 5.43 15.97
C ALA A 257 -1.20 5.62 14.66
N ASN A 258 0.12 5.46 14.74
CA ASN A 258 1.03 5.63 13.62
C ASN A 258 1.72 4.31 13.26
N ASP A 259 1.67 3.92 11.98
CA ASP A 259 2.33 2.72 11.44
C ASP A 259 3.86 2.87 11.49
N PHE A 260 4.32 4.04 11.04
CA PHE A 260 5.71 4.46 11.13
C PHE A 260 5.82 5.72 11.96
N GLY A 261 6.65 5.68 13.00
CA GLY A 261 6.69 6.71 14.01
C GLY A 261 6.05 6.29 15.32
N ARG A 262 6.23 7.11 16.34
CA ARG A 262 5.58 6.91 17.64
C ARG A 262 4.12 7.30 17.58
N SER A 263 3.25 6.57 18.26
CA SER A 263 1.85 6.96 18.44
C SER A 263 1.72 8.16 19.40
N ASN A 264 0.71 9.01 19.16
CA ASN A 264 0.58 10.32 19.80
C ASN A 264 -0.69 10.41 20.65
N LEU A 265 -0.56 10.81 21.92
CA LEU A 265 -1.67 11.28 22.76
C LEU A 265 -1.62 12.80 22.86
N TYR A 266 -2.70 13.44 22.44
CA TYR A 266 -2.89 14.89 22.54
C TYR A 266 -3.94 15.20 23.60
N ARG A 267 -3.49 15.87 24.67
CA ARG A 267 -4.38 16.40 25.70
C ARG A 267 -5.09 17.64 25.22
N ASN A 268 -6.39 17.70 25.38
CA ASN A 268 -7.18 18.91 25.23
C ASN A 268 -7.00 19.84 26.44
N ASN A 269 -6.52 21.06 26.21
CA ASN A 269 -6.26 22.03 27.28
C ASN A 269 -7.53 22.77 27.75
N GLY A 270 -8.67 22.58 27.08
CA GLY A 270 -9.94 23.24 27.42
C GLY A 270 -10.08 24.67 26.89
N ASP A 271 -9.10 25.15 26.12
CA ASP A 271 -9.08 26.47 25.48
C ASP A 271 -9.09 26.39 23.93
N GLY A 272 -9.42 25.22 23.39
CA GLY A 272 -9.38 24.91 21.96
C GLY A 272 -7.99 24.52 21.45
N THR A 273 -6.98 24.38 22.33
CA THR A 273 -5.63 23.92 21.97
C THR A 273 -5.29 22.57 22.58
N PHE A 274 -4.29 21.90 21.98
CA PHE A 274 -3.80 20.60 22.41
C PHE A 274 -2.32 20.61 22.79
N THR A 275 -1.92 19.64 23.61
CA THR A 275 -0.52 19.36 23.98
C THR A 275 -0.20 17.90 23.71
N SER A 276 0.86 17.62 22.94
CA SER A 276 1.41 16.25 22.76
C SER A 276 2.04 15.79 24.08
N ILE A 277 1.54 14.70 24.66
CA ILE A 277 1.93 14.21 26.00
C ILE A 277 2.22 12.70 26.05
N SER A 278 2.43 12.00 24.93
CA SER A 278 2.64 10.54 24.93
C SER A 278 3.68 10.04 25.93
N GLY A 279 4.84 10.70 25.98
CA GLY A 279 5.92 10.34 26.90
C GLY A 279 5.60 10.66 28.36
N GLU A 280 4.90 11.77 28.63
CA GLU A 280 4.48 12.15 30.00
C GLU A 280 3.39 11.21 30.53
N ALA A 281 2.46 10.81 29.65
CA ALA A 281 1.35 9.93 29.97
C ALA A 281 1.75 8.44 30.00
N GLY A 282 2.91 8.05 29.46
CA GLY A 282 3.36 6.65 29.45
C GLY A 282 2.71 5.78 28.35
N VAL A 283 2.26 6.40 27.26
CA VAL A 283 1.59 5.74 26.11
C VAL A 283 2.42 5.84 24.81
N GLU A 284 3.71 6.12 24.94
CA GLU A 284 4.62 6.18 23.80
C GLU A 284 4.88 4.78 23.22
N ASP A 285 4.27 4.49 22.07
CA ASP A 285 4.42 3.21 21.36
C ASP A 285 5.14 3.40 20.02
N VAL A 286 6.20 2.61 19.78
CA VAL A 286 6.90 2.50 18.49
C VAL A 286 6.43 1.30 17.66
N GLY A 287 5.36 0.62 18.07
CA GLY A 287 4.70 -0.42 17.27
C GLY A 287 4.10 0.12 15.97
N ALA A 288 3.81 -0.79 15.03
CA ALA A 288 3.11 -0.48 13.78
C ALA A 288 1.63 -0.15 14.03
N GLY A 289 1.34 1.03 14.55
CA GLY A 289 0.01 1.42 15.01
C GLY A 289 -0.99 1.54 13.85
N MET A 290 -1.96 0.62 13.81
CA MET A 290 -3.00 0.55 12.78
C MET A 290 -4.40 0.87 13.32
N SER A 291 -4.63 0.63 14.63
CA SER A 291 -5.93 0.80 15.30
C SER A 291 -5.76 1.42 16.68
N ALA A 292 -6.78 2.15 17.15
CA ALA A 292 -6.88 2.57 18.54
C ALA A 292 -8.35 2.56 18.99
N CYS A 293 -8.61 2.04 20.19
CA CYS A 293 -9.90 2.15 20.86
C CYS A 293 -9.74 2.46 22.35
N TRP A 294 -10.78 3.06 22.93
CA TRP A 294 -10.83 3.46 24.33
C TRP A 294 -11.95 2.71 25.06
N PHE A 295 -11.66 2.06 26.18
CA PHE A 295 -12.64 1.30 26.95
C PHE A 295 -12.16 1.11 28.39
N ASP A 296 -13.05 0.70 29.30
CA ASP A 296 -12.76 0.54 30.74
C ASP A 296 -12.66 -0.97 31.05
N PHE A 297 -11.49 -1.57 30.81
CA PHE A 297 -11.39 -3.04 30.74
C PHE A 297 -11.44 -3.71 32.11
N ASP A 298 -11.10 -2.99 33.18
CA ASP A 298 -11.11 -3.50 34.55
C ASP A 298 -12.23 -2.93 35.42
N GLY A 299 -13.04 -2.00 34.89
CA GLY A 299 -14.21 -1.45 35.54
C GLY A 299 -13.89 -0.43 36.64
N ASP A 300 -12.68 0.14 36.64
CA ASP A 300 -12.29 1.17 37.61
C ASP A 300 -12.86 2.56 37.29
N GLY A 301 -13.39 2.73 36.06
CA GLY A 301 -14.05 3.94 35.59
C GLY A 301 -13.12 4.93 34.90
N HIS A 302 -11.84 4.58 34.70
CA HIS A 302 -10.92 5.30 33.84
C HIS A 302 -10.85 4.62 32.46
N GLN A 303 -10.77 5.40 31.38
CA GLN A 303 -10.60 4.80 30.06
C GLN A 303 -9.16 4.36 29.85
N ASP A 304 -9.01 3.09 29.50
CA ASP A 304 -7.79 2.46 29.01
C ASP A 304 -7.70 2.57 27.48
N ILE A 305 -6.51 2.32 26.94
CA ILE A 305 -6.26 2.38 25.49
C ILE A 305 -5.77 1.02 25.01
N TYR A 306 -6.43 0.45 24.01
CA TYR A 306 -5.84 -0.63 23.22
C TYR A 306 -5.39 -0.12 21.86
N VAL A 307 -4.15 -0.40 21.52
CA VAL A 307 -3.51 -0.03 20.25
C VAL A 307 -3.22 -1.31 19.47
N GLY A 308 -3.87 -1.43 18.32
CA GLY A 308 -3.61 -2.51 17.37
C GLY A 308 -2.29 -2.26 16.64
N ASN A 309 -1.37 -3.21 16.74
CA ASN A 309 -0.05 -3.20 16.11
C ASN A 309 0.16 -4.49 15.28
N MET A 310 1.42 -4.73 14.91
CA MET A 310 1.86 -5.95 14.23
C MET A 310 2.64 -6.86 15.19
N TRP A 311 2.07 -8.01 15.55
CA TRP A 311 2.85 -9.12 16.10
C TRP A 311 3.40 -9.97 14.96
N SER A 312 4.71 -10.25 14.93
CA SER A 312 5.32 -11.05 13.86
C SER A 312 6.33 -12.06 14.37
N SER A 313 6.01 -13.34 14.18
CA SER A 313 6.94 -14.44 14.49
C SER A 313 8.25 -14.37 13.69
N ALA A 314 8.20 -13.87 12.44
CA ALA A 314 9.38 -13.64 11.63
C ALA A 314 10.19 -12.46 12.18
N GLY A 315 9.51 -11.38 12.55
CA GLY A 315 10.13 -10.19 13.14
C GLY A 315 10.87 -10.49 14.43
N MET A 316 10.20 -11.15 15.38
CA MET A 316 10.80 -11.59 16.63
C MET A 316 12.09 -12.40 16.39
N ARG A 317 12.02 -13.41 15.53
CA ARG A 317 13.16 -14.28 15.20
C ARG A 317 14.32 -13.54 14.53
N VAL A 318 14.04 -12.50 13.75
CA VAL A 318 15.07 -11.75 13.00
C VAL A 318 15.66 -10.64 13.87
N ALA A 319 14.83 -9.84 14.54
CA ALA A 319 15.25 -8.73 15.38
C ALA A 319 16.05 -9.16 16.61
N ASP A 320 15.84 -10.39 17.12
CA ASP A 320 16.62 -10.95 18.23
C ASP A 320 18.04 -11.40 17.84
N GLN A 321 18.36 -11.49 16.54
CA GLN A 321 19.67 -11.95 16.11
C GLN A 321 20.75 -10.91 16.41
N LYS A 322 21.94 -11.37 16.80
CA LYS A 322 23.09 -10.48 17.04
C LYS A 322 23.52 -9.70 15.81
N ILE A 323 23.31 -10.28 14.61
CA ILE A 323 23.64 -9.63 13.34
C ILE A 323 22.63 -8.56 12.92
N PHE A 324 21.44 -8.52 13.51
CA PHE A 324 20.40 -7.55 13.18
C PHE A 324 20.76 -6.20 13.81
N HIS A 325 20.97 -5.19 12.96
CA HIS A 325 21.41 -3.85 13.35
C HIS A 325 22.60 -3.90 14.33
N GLN A 326 23.60 -4.72 14.02
CA GLN A 326 24.74 -5.00 14.92
C GLN A 326 25.61 -3.76 15.24
N GLU A 327 25.53 -2.74 14.40
CA GLU A 327 26.25 -1.47 14.57
C GLU A 327 25.47 -0.47 15.44
N ASP A 328 24.18 -0.75 15.68
CA ASP A 328 23.29 0.11 16.44
C ASP A 328 23.39 -0.16 17.95
N SER A 329 23.06 0.86 18.75
CA SER A 329 22.96 0.70 20.20
C SER A 329 21.84 -0.25 20.61
N GLU A 330 21.96 -0.84 21.79
CA GLU A 330 20.92 -1.75 22.33
C GLU A 330 19.56 -1.07 22.47
N ASN A 331 19.53 0.23 22.77
CA ASN A 331 18.30 1.01 22.85
C ASN A 331 17.57 1.04 21.49
N VAL A 332 18.29 1.25 20.39
CA VAL A 332 17.69 1.23 19.04
C VAL A 332 17.23 -0.17 18.65
N ARG A 333 18.05 -1.20 18.93
CA ARG A 333 17.67 -2.61 18.69
C ARG A 333 16.43 -3.00 19.49
N ALA A 334 16.26 -2.47 20.70
CA ALA A 334 15.06 -2.69 21.52
C ALA A 334 13.80 -2.09 20.89
N LEU A 335 13.89 -0.95 20.20
CA LEU A 335 12.76 -0.36 19.49
C LEU A 335 12.32 -1.23 18.31
N TYR A 336 13.26 -1.79 17.54
CA TYR A 336 12.92 -2.74 16.48
C TYR A 336 12.31 -4.04 17.00
N ARG A 337 12.80 -4.55 18.14
CA ARG A 337 12.15 -5.70 18.80
C ARG A 337 10.74 -5.30 19.21
N ARG A 338 10.55 -4.17 19.88
CA ARG A 338 9.23 -3.67 20.29
C ARG A 338 8.28 -3.57 19.10
N HIS A 339 8.77 -3.14 17.94
CA HIS A 339 7.99 -3.09 16.70
C HIS A 339 7.51 -4.47 16.20
N ALA A 340 8.21 -5.56 16.54
CA ALA A 340 7.81 -6.94 16.23
C ALA A 340 6.93 -7.61 17.31
N HIS A 341 6.86 -7.01 18.50
CA HIS A 341 6.24 -7.57 19.70
C HIS A 341 4.71 -7.45 19.73
N GLY A 342 4.07 -6.75 18.79
CA GLY A 342 2.61 -6.71 18.72
C GLY A 342 1.94 -5.66 19.61
N ASN A 343 0.71 -5.96 20.02
CA ASN A 343 -0.28 -4.97 20.40
C ASN A 343 -0.04 -4.39 21.80
N SER A 344 -0.62 -3.22 22.06
CA SER A 344 -0.51 -2.56 23.36
C SER A 344 -1.85 -2.41 24.05
N LEU A 345 -1.92 -2.80 25.33
CA LEU A 345 -2.96 -2.39 26.27
C LEU A 345 -2.33 -1.47 27.33
N TYR A 346 -2.75 -0.22 27.33
CA TYR A 346 -2.35 0.80 28.29
C TYR A 346 -3.45 0.96 29.33
N ARG A 347 -3.17 0.47 30.54
CA ARG A 347 -4.05 0.64 31.69
C ARG A 347 -3.90 2.05 32.25
N ASN A 348 -5.00 2.78 32.42
CA ASN A 348 -5.02 4.08 33.07
C ASN A 348 -4.91 3.90 34.58
N GLU A 349 -3.87 4.48 35.20
CA GLU A 349 -3.68 4.41 36.66
C GLU A 349 -4.36 5.59 37.38
N GLY A 350 -5.13 6.40 36.64
CA GLY A 350 -5.71 7.65 37.08
C GLY A 350 -4.72 8.82 36.95
N HIS A 351 -5.25 10.04 37.11
CA HIS A 351 -4.47 11.30 37.04
C HIS A 351 -3.69 11.51 35.73
N GLY A 352 -4.07 10.83 34.65
CA GLY A 352 -3.48 11.01 33.32
C GLY A 352 -2.18 10.25 33.08
N HIS A 353 -1.92 9.18 33.84
CA HIS A 353 -0.79 8.27 33.62
C HIS A 353 -1.27 6.87 33.27
N PHE A 354 -0.54 6.23 32.36
CA PHE A 354 -0.81 4.88 31.88
C PHE A 354 0.37 3.94 32.11
N LYS A 355 0.03 2.66 32.18
CA LYS A 355 0.99 1.57 32.24
C LYS A 355 0.68 0.55 31.14
N ASN A 356 1.69 0.21 30.35
CA ASN A 356 1.57 -0.90 29.39
C ASN A 356 1.46 -2.23 30.17
N VAL A 357 0.31 -2.90 30.06
CA VAL A 357 -0.01 -4.18 30.71
C VAL A 357 -0.25 -5.31 29.70
N SER A 358 0.16 -5.14 28.44
CA SER A 358 -0.15 -6.06 27.33
C SER A 358 0.27 -7.51 27.60
N ALA A 359 1.51 -7.71 28.04
CA ALA A 359 2.05 -9.03 28.36
C ALA A 359 1.35 -9.69 29.57
N PRO A 360 1.23 -9.04 30.76
CA PRO A 360 0.53 -9.64 31.88
C PRO A 360 -0.98 -9.81 31.65
N ALA A 361 -1.61 -8.97 30.82
CA ALA A 361 -3.02 -9.12 30.44
C ALA A 361 -3.24 -10.23 29.40
N GLY A 362 -2.20 -10.66 28.68
CA GLY A 362 -2.28 -11.74 27.69
C GLY A 362 -2.76 -11.31 26.29
N VAL A 363 -2.64 -10.02 25.95
CA VAL A 363 -3.19 -9.44 24.70
C VAL A 363 -2.11 -8.93 23.72
N GLU A 364 -0.83 -9.15 24.03
CA GLU A 364 0.31 -8.78 23.17
C GLU A 364 0.28 -9.51 21.80
N ILE A 365 -0.18 -10.77 21.78
CA ILE A 365 -0.24 -11.61 20.58
C ILE A 365 -1.58 -11.42 19.83
N GLY A 366 -1.94 -10.16 19.56
CA GLY A 366 -3.11 -9.83 18.75
C GLY A 366 -2.93 -10.01 17.23
N ARG A 367 -1.80 -10.61 16.80
CA ARG A 367 -1.39 -10.86 15.40
C ARG A 367 -1.18 -9.55 14.61
N TRP A 368 -1.45 -9.56 13.30
CA TRP A 368 -1.32 -8.39 12.43
C TRP A 368 -2.64 -7.63 12.39
N THR A 369 -2.83 -6.76 13.37
CA THR A 369 -4.12 -6.11 13.64
C THR A 369 -4.38 -4.98 12.67
N TRP A 370 -5.58 -4.97 12.07
CA TRP A 370 -6.07 -3.80 11.35
C TRP A 370 -7.04 -2.99 12.18
N SER A 371 -8.12 -3.59 12.69
CA SER A 371 -9.12 -2.91 13.52
C SER A 371 -9.34 -3.66 14.83
N SER A 372 -9.60 -2.94 15.91
CA SER A 372 -9.83 -3.48 17.24
C SER A 372 -10.82 -2.63 18.01
N ASP A 373 -11.77 -3.27 18.68
CA ASP A 373 -12.69 -2.62 19.62
C ASP A 373 -13.26 -3.64 20.61
N ALA A 374 -13.94 -3.18 21.66
CA ALA A 374 -14.40 -4.00 22.77
C ALA A 374 -15.90 -3.89 23.02
N TRP A 375 -16.53 -5.00 23.40
CA TRP A 375 -17.90 -5.01 23.94
C TRP A 375 -18.13 -6.28 24.77
N ASP A 376 -19.14 -6.23 25.64
CA ASP A 376 -19.53 -7.39 26.45
C ASP A 376 -20.48 -8.29 25.63
N PHE A 377 -19.95 -9.32 24.96
CA PHE A 377 -20.77 -10.16 24.09
C PHE A 377 -21.57 -11.22 24.85
N ASN A 378 -21.16 -11.60 26.06
CA ASN A 378 -21.80 -12.65 26.85
C ASN A 378 -22.74 -12.09 27.95
N HIS A 379 -22.77 -10.76 28.08
CA HIS A 379 -23.50 -9.93 29.03
C HIS A 379 -23.08 -10.19 30.49
N ASP A 380 -21.83 -10.57 30.73
CA ASP A 380 -21.33 -10.87 32.07
C ASP A 380 -20.85 -9.64 32.85
N GLY A 381 -20.85 -8.46 32.23
CA GLY A 381 -20.46 -7.18 32.81
C GLY A 381 -19.01 -6.77 32.56
N TYR A 382 -18.24 -7.53 31.78
CA TYR A 382 -16.88 -7.18 31.36
C TYR A 382 -16.81 -7.06 29.83
N GLU A 383 -16.07 -6.05 29.35
CA GLU A 383 -15.89 -5.89 27.91
C GLU A 383 -14.82 -6.85 27.38
N ASP A 384 -15.19 -7.58 26.34
CA ASP A 384 -14.36 -8.51 25.59
C ASP A 384 -13.77 -7.82 24.36
N LEU A 385 -12.55 -8.16 23.99
CA LEU A 385 -11.80 -7.48 22.93
C LEU A 385 -11.83 -8.29 21.63
N TYR A 386 -12.25 -7.68 20.53
CA TYR A 386 -12.20 -8.28 19.19
C TYR A 386 -11.21 -7.55 18.29
N ILE A 387 -10.52 -8.33 17.45
CA ILE A 387 -9.42 -7.86 16.62
C ILE A 387 -9.56 -8.45 15.22
N ALA A 388 -9.84 -7.59 14.25
CA ALA A 388 -9.77 -7.90 12.83
C ALA A 388 -8.31 -7.94 12.36
N ASN A 389 -7.92 -9.04 11.73
CA ASN A 389 -6.56 -9.38 11.33
C ASN A 389 -6.50 -9.77 9.85
N GLY A 390 -5.28 -9.86 9.34
CA GLY A 390 -5.01 -10.21 7.95
C GLY A 390 -3.92 -9.31 7.38
N TYR A 391 -3.44 -9.58 6.18
CA TYR A 391 -2.72 -8.55 5.44
C TYR A 391 -2.86 -8.80 3.94
N VAL A 392 -1.83 -9.33 3.28
CA VAL A 392 -1.91 -9.76 1.89
C VAL A 392 -1.75 -11.27 1.86
N SER A 393 -2.88 -11.96 1.83
CA SER A 393 -2.97 -13.39 1.51
C SER A 393 -3.14 -13.61 -0.02
N GLY A 394 -2.80 -14.79 -0.52
CA GLY A 394 -2.76 -15.08 -1.96
C GLY A 394 -2.63 -16.58 -2.30
N PRO A 395 -2.58 -16.97 -3.58
CA PRO A 395 -2.43 -18.38 -3.97
C PRO A 395 -0.98 -18.86 -3.82
N ASP A 396 -0.75 -20.00 -3.14
CA ASP A 396 0.47 -20.87 -3.11
C ASP A 396 1.88 -20.28 -3.36
N SER A 397 2.12 -19.03 -2.95
CA SER A 397 3.42 -18.35 -2.99
C SER A 397 4.11 -18.36 -1.61
N PRO A 398 5.45 -18.33 -1.53
CA PRO A 398 6.15 -18.24 -0.25
C PRO A 398 5.77 -17.00 0.55
N ASP A 399 5.63 -17.17 1.86
CA ASP A 399 5.40 -16.09 2.81
C ASP A 399 6.63 -15.16 2.87
N LEU A 400 6.40 -13.87 2.63
CA LEU A 400 7.40 -12.82 2.54
C LEU A 400 7.72 -12.17 3.89
N ALA A 401 7.10 -12.55 5.01
CA ALA A 401 7.35 -11.92 6.31
C ALA A 401 8.83 -11.99 6.70
N SER A 402 9.48 -13.14 6.46
CA SER A 402 10.93 -13.27 6.70
C SER A 402 11.78 -12.46 5.71
N PHE A 403 11.32 -12.30 4.46
CA PHE A 403 11.98 -11.42 3.49
C PHE A 403 11.89 -9.96 3.94
N PHE A 404 10.69 -9.51 4.31
CA PHE A 404 10.39 -8.19 4.84
C PHE A 404 11.34 -7.80 5.97
N TRP A 405 11.43 -8.62 7.02
CA TRP A 405 12.28 -8.30 8.17
C TRP A 405 13.79 -8.30 7.84
N ARG A 406 14.26 -9.18 6.95
CA ARG A 406 15.70 -9.31 6.63
C ARG A 406 16.19 -8.34 5.55
N GLN A 407 15.35 -8.02 4.58
CA GLN A 407 15.75 -7.25 3.39
C GLN A 407 15.26 -5.81 3.43
N LEU A 408 14.19 -5.53 4.18
CA LEU A 408 13.65 -4.19 4.35
C LEU A 408 13.96 -3.67 5.76
N VAL A 409 13.39 -4.27 6.81
CA VAL A 409 13.50 -3.70 8.17
C VAL A 409 14.96 -3.68 8.66
N ALA A 410 15.72 -4.76 8.46
CA ALA A 410 17.15 -4.84 8.79
C ALA A 410 18.05 -3.93 7.93
N LYS A 411 17.53 -3.31 6.87
CA LYS A 411 18.27 -2.41 5.97
C LYS A 411 17.85 -0.95 6.13
N SER A 412 16.89 -0.68 7.01
CA SER A 412 16.45 0.68 7.31
C SER A 412 17.62 1.53 7.83
N PRO A 413 17.80 2.75 7.31
CA PRO A 413 18.82 3.66 7.81
C PRO A 413 18.45 4.20 9.21
N GLN A 414 19.45 4.61 10.00
CA GLN A 414 19.23 5.24 11.32
C GLN A 414 18.65 6.66 11.24
N ASN A 415 18.69 7.28 10.07
CA ASN A 415 18.25 8.65 9.83
C ASN A 415 17.50 8.75 8.49
N LYS A 416 17.07 9.95 8.09
CA LYS A 416 16.31 10.18 6.85
C LYS A 416 17.14 10.08 5.56
N SER A 417 18.40 9.62 5.63
CA SER A 417 19.26 9.53 4.44
C SER A 417 18.80 8.40 3.53
N PRO A 418 18.84 8.62 2.19
CA PRO A 418 18.60 7.56 1.21
C PRO A 418 19.50 6.35 1.45
N SER A 419 18.97 5.15 1.26
CA SER A 419 19.67 3.88 1.48
C SER A 419 19.34 2.93 0.34
N PRO A 420 20.25 2.72 -0.63
CA PRO A 420 19.95 1.92 -1.81
C PRO A 420 19.50 0.49 -1.50
N ASN A 421 20.02 -0.13 -0.43
CA ASN A 421 19.58 -1.46 0.01
C ASN A 421 18.15 -1.45 0.56
N TYR A 422 17.80 -0.41 1.31
CA TYR A 422 16.47 -0.24 1.87
C TYR A 422 15.42 -0.02 0.77
N GLU A 423 15.73 0.88 -0.16
CA GLU A 423 14.88 1.21 -1.31
C GLU A 423 14.68 -0.01 -2.22
N ARG A 424 15.73 -0.79 -2.47
CA ARG A 424 15.62 -2.08 -3.17
C ARG A 424 14.73 -3.07 -2.42
N GLY A 425 14.80 -3.11 -1.08
CA GLY A 425 13.94 -3.94 -0.25
C GLY A 425 12.46 -3.59 -0.41
N TRP A 426 12.13 -2.29 -0.37
CA TRP A 426 10.77 -1.78 -0.64
C TRP A 426 10.30 -2.09 -2.06
N ASN A 427 11.13 -1.85 -3.07
CA ASN A 427 10.79 -2.17 -4.46
C ASN A 427 10.51 -3.67 -4.65
N ALA A 428 11.38 -4.51 -4.11
CA ALA A 428 11.25 -5.95 -4.26
C ALA A 428 9.99 -6.49 -3.58
N ILE A 429 9.67 -6.07 -2.34
CA ILE A 429 8.48 -6.57 -1.67
C ILE A 429 7.19 -6.12 -2.38
N ASN A 430 7.16 -4.89 -2.89
CA ASN A 430 6.00 -4.36 -3.61
C ASN A 430 5.71 -5.07 -4.93
N GLU A 431 6.76 -5.43 -5.67
CA GLU A 431 6.60 -6.25 -6.86
C GLU A 431 6.13 -7.66 -6.50
N LEU A 432 6.73 -8.27 -5.47
CA LEU A 432 6.38 -9.63 -5.06
C LEU A 432 4.93 -9.74 -4.59
N ILE A 433 4.41 -8.79 -3.81
CA ILE A 433 3.00 -8.83 -3.36
C ILE A 433 2.01 -8.56 -4.49
N ARG A 434 2.36 -7.72 -5.48
CA ARG A 434 1.51 -7.49 -6.65
C ARG A 434 1.48 -8.70 -7.57
N SER A 435 2.55 -9.50 -7.57
CA SER A 435 2.66 -10.78 -8.27
C SER A 435 2.29 -12.00 -7.41
N ASP A 436 1.16 -11.93 -6.68
CA ASP A 436 0.60 -13.02 -5.86
C ASP A 436 1.43 -13.49 -4.65
N GLY A 437 2.47 -12.75 -4.26
CA GLY A 437 3.23 -12.97 -3.03
C GLY A 437 2.42 -12.67 -1.77
N LYS A 438 2.59 -13.48 -0.73
CA LYS A 438 1.94 -13.30 0.57
C LYS A 438 2.84 -12.48 1.48
N TRP A 439 2.40 -11.34 2.02
CA TRP A 439 3.27 -10.55 2.92
C TRP A 439 3.34 -11.17 4.33
N ASN A 440 2.22 -11.68 4.88
CA ASN A 440 2.20 -12.34 6.19
C ASN A 440 1.08 -13.38 6.28
N GLY A 441 1.13 -14.37 5.39
CA GLY A 441 0.30 -15.58 5.45
C GLY A 441 -1.21 -15.36 5.55
N TYR A 442 -1.89 -16.33 6.20
CA TYR A 442 -3.30 -16.28 6.56
C TYR A 442 -3.43 -16.07 8.06
N GLU A 443 -3.49 -14.81 8.48
CA GLU A 443 -3.77 -14.47 9.88
C GLU A 443 -5.25 -14.72 10.21
N ARG A 444 -5.52 -15.05 11.48
CA ARG A 444 -6.89 -15.20 11.97
C ARG A 444 -7.27 -14.00 12.81
N ASN A 445 -8.53 -13.61 12.73
CA ASN A 445 -9.13 -12.69 13.70
C ASN A 445 -9.04 -13.26 15.12
N ILE A 446 -8.94 -12.36 16.11
CA ILE A 446 -8.79 -12.73 17.52
C ILE A 446 -9.97 -12.19 18.32
N ALA A 447 -10.56 -13.02 19.16
CA ALA A 447 -11.54 -12.65 20.18
C ALA A 447 -11.02 -13.06 21.56
N TYR A 448 -10.79 -12.06 22.40
CA TYR A 448 -10.30 -12.18 23.76
C TYR A 448 -11.45 -12.02 24.74
N LEU A 449 -11.72 -13.06 25.52
CA LEU A 449 -12.67 -13.00 26.63
C LEU A 449 -12.00 -12.39 27.86
N ASN A 450 -12.63 -11.40 28.48
CA ASN A 450 -12.15 -10.80 29.71
C ASN A 450 -12.44 -11.72 30.91
N ASN A 451 -11.41 -12.06 31.68
CA ASN A 451 -11.53 -12.97 32.81
C ASN A 451 -12.03 -12.27 34.10
N GLY A 452 -12.26 -10.95 34.07
CA GLY A 452 -12.70 -10.15 35.22
C GLY A 452 -11.64 -9.96 36.31
N ASN A 453 -10.37 -10.22 35.99
CA ASN A 453 -9.23 -10.10 36.89
C ASN A 453 -8.06 -9.32 36.26
N GLY A 454 -8.33 -8.56 35.20
CA GLY A 454 -7.35 -7.82 34.42
C GLY A 454 -6.55 -8.66 33.41
N THR A 455 -7.00 -9.89 33.12
CA THR A 455 -6.40 -10.75 32.07
C THR A 455 -7.45 -11.20 31.07
N PHE A 456 -6.99 -11.61 29.90
CA PHE A 456 -7.82 -12.10 28.80
C PHE A 456 -7.45 -13.53 28.39
N SER A 457 -8.43 -14.23 27.83
CA SER A 457 -8.27 -15.58 27.27
C SER A 457 -8.66 -15.57 25.79
N ASP A 458 -7.83 -16.12 24.90
CA ASP A 458 -8.21 -16.31 23.49
C ASP A 458 -9.35 -17.34 23.39
N VAL A 459 -10.51 -16.90 22.91
CA VAL A 459 -11.70 -17.72 22.68
C VAL A 459 -12.10 -17.78 21.21
N SER A 460 -11.31 -17.22 20.29
CA SER A 460 -11.63 -16.94 18.89
C SER A 460 -12.31 -18.13 18.17
N GLY A 461 -11.66 -19.30 18.20
CA GLY A 461 -12.19 -20.51 17.56
C GLY A 461 -13.37 -21.14 18.29
N ALA A 462 -13.50 -20.93 19.61
CA ALA A 462 -14.65 -21.43 20.37
C ALA A 462 -15.90 -20.57 20.13
N VAL A 463 -15.73 -19.26 19.92
CA VAL A 463 -16.84 -18.35 19.65
C VAL A 463 -17.23 -18.31 18.16
N GLY A 464 -16.35 -18.74 17.26
CA GLY A 464 -16.59 -18.76 15.82
C GLY A 464 -16.24 -17.45 15.12
N LEU A 465 -15.29 -16.69 15.66
CA LEU A 465 -14.85 -15.40 15.13
C LEU A 465 -13.41 -15.43 14.57
N ASP A 466 -12.79 -16.61 14.41
CA ASP A 466 -11.40 -16.80 13.98
C ASP A 466 -11.21 -16.88 12.45
N PHE A 467 -11.95 -16.05 11.70
CA PHE A 467 -11.90 -16.02 10.25
C PHE A 467 -10.48 -15.86 9.71
N LEU A 468 -10.15 -16.60 8.64
CA LEU A 468 -8.89 -16.54 7.88
C LEU A 468 -8.93 -15.49 6.76
N ASP A 469 -10.00 -14.71 6.69
CA ASP A 469 -10.15 -13.65 5.72
C ASP A 469 -9.14 -12.53 6.02
N ASP A 470 -8.70 -11.80 4.99
CA ASP A 470 -7.95 -10.56 5.23
C ASP A 470 -8.93 -9.47 5.70
N SER A 471 -9.30 -9.50 6.99
CA SER A 471 -10.18 -8.51 7.59
C SER A 471 -9.49 -7.15 7.73
N ARG A 472 -10.30 -6.08 7.68
CA ARG A 472 -9.81 -4.69 7.75
C ARG A 472 -10.51 -3.89 8.82
N ALA A 473 -11.83 -3.91 8.81
CA ALA A 473 -12.66 -3.08 9.67
C ALA A 473 -13.89 -3.87 10.11
N PHE A 474 -14.51 -3.46 11.22
CA PHE A 474 -15.81 -3.98 11.62
C PHE A 474 -16.66 -2.91 12.33
N ALA A 475 -17.97 -3.00 12.18
CA ALA A 475 -18.92 -2.21 12.95
C ALA A 475 -19.70 -3.12 13.90
N LEU A 476 -20.17 -2.55 15.01
CA LEU A 476 -21.03 -3.21 15.99
C LEU A 476 -22.36 -2.48 16.00
N ALA A 477 -23.46 -3.22 15.88
CA ALA A 477 -24.81 -2.66 15.91
C ALA A 477 -25.81 -3.75 16.33
N ASP A 478 -26.87 -3.37 17.03
CA ASP A 478 -28.01 -4.25 17.32
C ASP A 478 -29.00 -4.16 16.16
N LEU A 479 -28.86 -5.04 15.17
CA LEU A 479 -29.53 -4.91 13.87
C LEU A 479 -30.98 -5.41 13.89
N ASP A 480 -31.37 -6.23 14.87
CA ASP A 480 -32.75 -6.72 15.05
C ASP A 480 -33.42 -6.25 16.35
N HIS A 481 -32.72 -5.42 17.13
CA HIS A 481 -33.14 -4.91 18.44
C HIS A 481 -33.38 -6.03 19.48
N ASP A 482 -32.69 -7.17 19.37
CA ASP A 482 -32.79 -8.27 20.33
C ASP A 482 -31.93 -8.06 21.60
N GLY A 483 -31.23 -6.92 21.68
CA GLY A 483 -30.37 -6.55 22.80
C GLY A 483 -29.02 -7.25 22.75
N ARG A 484 -28.53 -7.60 21.56
CA ARG A 484 -27.22 -8.18 21.28
C ARG A 484 -26.60 -7.42 20.11
N LEU A 485 -25.28 -7.26 20.13
CA LEU A 485 -24.58 -6.62 19.03
C LEU A 485 -24.15 -7.66 17.99
N GLU A 486 -24.52 -7.43 16.74
CA GLU A 486 -23.94 -8.09 15.57
C GLU A 486 -22.58 -7.47 15.22
N VAL A 487 -21.70 -8.28 14.62
CA VAL A 487 -20.46 -7.82 14.01
C VAL A 487 -20.64 -7.73 12.50
N VAL A 488 -20.54 -6.53 11.94
CA VAL A 488 -20.50 -6.29 10.50
C VAL A 488 -19.04 -6.19 10.08
N LEU A 489 -18.48 -7.28 9.58
CA LEU A 489 -17.05 -7.43 9.27
C LEU A 489 -16.76 -7.12 7.79
N LYS A 490 -15.84 -6.20 7.55
CA LYS A 490 -15.34 -5.83 6.21
C LYS A 490 -13.97 -6.46 5.96
N ASN A 491 -13.90 -7.20 4.86
CA ASN A 491 -12.71 -7.92 4.39
C ASN A 491 -12.19 -7.35 3.07
N ARG A 492 -10.89 -7.52 2.83
CA ARG A 492 -10.23 -7.41 1.52
C ARG A 492 -10.50 -8.64 0.67
N THR A 493 -10.39 -9.83 1.25
CA THR A 493 -10.67 -11.11 0.56
C THR A 493 -12.17 -11.36 0.44
N ALA A 494 -12.54 -12.35 -0.37
CA ALA A 494 -13.92 -12.79 -0.51
C ALA A 494 -14.37 -13.64 0.70
N PRO A 495 -15.63 -13.51 1.18
CA PRO A 495 -16.55 -12.42 0.87
C PRO A 495 -16.08 -11.13 1.55
N GLN A 496 -16.26 -10.00 0.87
CA GLN A 496 -15.89 -8.69 1.40
C GLN A 496 -16.70 -8.27 2.62
N LEU A 497 -17.90 -8.82 2.81
CA LEU A 497 -18.78 -8.43 3.90
C LEU A 497 -19.29 -9.69 4.61
N ARG A 498 -19.28 -9.66 5.94
CA ARG A 498 -20.00 -10.62 6.78
C ARG A 498 -20.85 -9.90 7.81
N VAL A 499 -22.02 -10.45 8.11
CA VAL A 499 -22.86 -10.08 9.24
C VAL A 499 -22.88 -11.29 10.18
N LEU A 500 -22.29 -11.12 11.36
CA LEU A 500 -22.07 -12.18 12.34
C LEU A 500 -22.94 -11.91 13.55
N ARG A 501 -23.83 -12.84 13.83
CA ARG A 501 -24.83 -12.70 14.88
C ARG A 501 -24.45 -13.44 16.14
N ASN A 502 -24.72 -12.84 17.30
CA ASN A 502 -24.64 -13.51 18.59
C ASN A 502 -25.87 -14.40 18.85
N VAL A 503 -25.66 -15.72 18.79
CA VAL A 503 -26.70 -16.75 18.90
C VAL A 503 -26.67 -17.49 20.24
N MET A 504 -26.09 -16.91 21.29
CA MET A 504 -26.07 -17.55 22.62
C MET A 504 -27.50 -17.83 23.14
N SER A 505 -27.74 -19.07 23.60
CA SER A 505 -29.05 -19.48 24.13
C SER A 505 -29.24 -19.12 25.60
N GLU A 506 -28.15 -19.03 26.35
CA GLU A 506 -28.11 -18.59 27.74
C GLU A 506 -27.22 -17.35 27.76
N ILE A 507 -27.82 -16.17 27.84
CA ILE A 507 -27.13 -14.89 27.83
C ILE A 507 -27.57 -14.09 29.06
N GLY A 508 -26.65 -13.30 29.63
CA GLY A 508 -26.96 -12.43 30.78
C GLY A 508 -27.99 -11.35 30.44
N ASN A 509 -28.51 -10.70 31.47
CA ASN A 509 -29.33 -9.50 31.31
C ASN A 509 -28.48 -8.35 30.77
N SER A 510 -29.11 -7.39 30.09
CA SER A 510 -28.41 -6.20 29.58
C SER A 510 -29.30 -4.97 29.59
N VAL A 511 -28.72 -3.80 29.30
CA VAL A 511 -29.43 -2.55 29.07
C VAL A 511 -28.70 -1.77 27.97
N SER A 512 -29.43 -1.18 27.04
CA SER A 512 -28.86 -0.31 26.01
C SER A 512 -29.40 1.12 26.13
N PHE A 513 -28.61 2.10 25.70
CA PHE A 513 -28.95 3.52 25.77
C PHE A 513 -28.90 4.17 24.39
N ARG A 514 -30.02 4.76 23.97
CA ARG A 514 -30.10 5.69 22.83
C ARG A 514 -30.23 7.11 23.38
N LEU A 515 -29.25 7.95 23.09
CA LEU A 515 -29.11 9.28 23.67
C LEU A 515 -29.40 10.36 22.64
N ARG A 516 -29.97 11.48 23.09
CA ARG A 516 -30.25 12.64 22.23
C ARG A 516 -29.86 13.94 22.92
N GLY A 517 -28.73 14.53 22.54
CA GLY A 517 -28.24 15.81 23.08
C GLY A 517 -29.12 16.97 22.66
N THR A 518 -29.39 17.95 23.52
CA THR A 518 -30.22 19.14 23.23
C THR A 518 -29.44 20.45 23.22
N LYS A 519 -28.48 20.57 24.13
CA LYS A 519 -27.43 21.58 24.14
C LYS A 519 -26.13 21.02 23.55
N SER A 520 -25.84 19.77 23.88
CA SER A 520 -24.81 18.96 23.23
C SER A 520 -25.21 18.66 21.77
N ASN A 521 -24.25 18.19 20.98
CA ASN A 521 -24.52 17.70 19.62
C ASN A 521 -25.65 16.66 19.64
N ARG A 522 -26.46 16.63 18.58
CA ARG A 522 -27.74 15.95 18.60
C ARG A 522 -27.62 14.41 18.63
N ASP A 523 -26.52 13.89 18.10
CA ASP A 523 -26.12 12.48 18.18
C ASP A 523 -25.53 12.07 19.55
N ALA A 524 -25.34 13.03 20.46
CA ALA A 524 -24.78 12.82 21.80
C ALA A 524 -23.35 12.24 21.82
N ILE A 525 -22.60 12.33 20.72
CA ILE A 525 -21.20 11.87 20.64
C ILE A 525 -20.37 12.61 21.69
N GLY A 526 -19.54 11.86 22.41
CA GLY A 526 -18.76 12.30 23.56
C GLY A 526 -19.47 12.12 24.92
N THR A 527 -20.70 11.61 24.95
CA THR A 527 -21.40 11.32 26.22
C THR A 527 -20.76 10.13 26.93
N ALA A 528 -20.52 10.26 28.24
CA ALA A 528 -20.15 9.15 29.11
C ALA A 528 -21.37 8.64 29.88
N VAL A 529 -21.59 7.32 29.88
CA VAL A 529 -22.64 6.67 30.66
C VAL A 529 -22.00 5.69 31.63
N THR A 530 -22.19 5.94 32.93
CA THR A 530 -21.82 5.01 34.00
C THR A 530 -23.04 4.24 34.47
N VAL A 531 -23.02 2.92 34.35
CA VAL A 531 -24.08 2.01 34.84
C VAL A 531 -23.61 1.30 36.10
N GLU A 532 -24.42 1.37 37.16
CA GLU A 532 -24.23 0.63 38.42
C GLU A 532 -25.29 -0.49 38.48
N ALA A 533 -24.82 -1.73 38.40
CA ALA A 533 -25.61 -2.96 38.32
C ALA A 533 -25.22 -3.90 39.47
N GLY A 534 -25.87 -3.74 40.63
CA GLY A 534 -25.49 -4.45 41.85
C GLY A 534 -24.17 -3.94 42.41
N GLN A 535 -23.13 -4.78 42.46
CA GLN A 535 -21.78 -4.39 42.86
C GLN A 535 -20.90 -3.94 41.69
N ARG A 536 -21.40 -4.05 40.46
CA ARG A 536 -20.64 -3.74 39.25
C ARG A 536 -20.88 -2.29 38.84
N ARG A 537 -19.81 -1.68 38.35
CA ARG A 537 -19.80 -0.34 37.76
C ARG A 537 -19.10 -0.44 36.42
N GLN A 538 -19.73 0.08 35.38
CA GLN A 538 -19.19 0.11 34.01
C GLN A 538 -19.34 1.53 33.48
N THR A 539 -18.33 2.07 32.80
CA THR A 539 -18.43 3.37 32.13
C THR A 539 -18.09 3.22 30.65
N LYS A 540 -18.99 3.67 29.77
CA LYS A 540 -18.78 3.67 28.32
C LYS A 540 -19.03 5.04 27.73
N TYR A 541 -18.37 5.32 26.61
CA TYR A 541 -18.38 6.61 25.95
C TYR A 541 -18.91 6.46 24.54
N LEU A 542 -19.80 7.36 24.12
CA LEU A 542 -20.32 7.34 22.76
C LEU A 542 -19.30 7.94 21.79
N GLN A 543 -18.64 7.10 21.01
CA GLN A 543 -17.60 7.48 20.05
C GLN A 543 -18.13 7.41 18.61
N ALA A 544 -17.48 8.13 17.70
CA ALA A 544 -17.71 8.05 16.26
C ALA A 544 -16.36 8.09 15.53
N GLY A 545 -16.03 7.00 14.84
CA GLY A 545 -14.65 6.73 14.37
C GLY A 545 -13.80 6.15 15.49
N SER A 546 -13.90 4.83 15.69
CA SER A 546 -13.08 4.05 16.63
C SER A 546 -12.56 2.81 15.90
N GLY A 547 -11.41 2.29 16.33
CA GLY A 547 -10.69 1.26 15.60
C GLY A 547 -10.18 1.77 14.24
N PHE A 548 -9.95 0.88 13.29
CA PHE A 548 -9.50 1.24 11.95
C PHE A 548 -10.67 1.24 10.96
N LEU A 549 -10.91 2.40 10.32
CA LEU A 549 -11.92 2.61 9.28
C LEU A 549 -13.35 2.21 9.70
N SER A 550 -13.64 2.27 10.99
CA SER A 550 -14.83 1.71 11.60
C SER A 550 -15.70 2.78 12.25
N GLN A 551 -17.02 2.62 12.12
CA GLN A 551 -18.00 3.29 12.98
C GLN A 551 -19.07 2.30 13.44
N HIS A 552 -19.20 2.17 14.76
CA HIS A 552 -20.26 1.42 15.41
C HIS A 552 -21.57 2.21 15.44
N GLY A 553 -22.68 1.52 15.74
CA GLY A 553 -23.97 2.15 16.00
C GLY A 553 -23.92 3.10 17.20
N LYS A 554 -24.89 4.00 17.30
CA LYS A 554 -24.91 5.05 18.35
C LYS A 554 -25.59 4.63 19.66
N GLU A 555 -25.67 3.33 19.88
CA GLU A 555 -26.26 2.76 21.09
C GLU A 555 -25.18 2.27 22.04
N LEU A 556 -25.22 2.75 23.28
CA LEU A 556 -24.31 2.25 24.31
C LEU A 556 -24.91 1.02 24.97
N PHE A 557 -24.20 -0.11 24.86
CA PHE A 557 -24.64 -1.40 25.36
C PHE A 557 -23.90 -1.80 26.65
N PHE A 558 -24.64 -2.29 27.66
CA PHE A 558 -24.08 -2.75 28.94
C PHE A 558 -24.65 -4.12 29.32
N GLY A 559 -23.78 -5.12 29.54
CA GLY A 559 -24.19 -6.36 30.17
C GLY A 559 -24.32 -6.19 31.68
N ALA A 560 -25.35 -6.80 32.26
CA ALA A 560 -25.71 -6.70 33.67
C ALA A 560 -25.57 -8.05 34.41
N GLY A 561 -25.11 -9.11 33.73
CA GLY A 561 -25.07 -10.46 34.27
C GLY A 561 -26.45 -10.95 34.68
N ASN A 562 -26.53 -11.68 35.79
CA ASN A 562 -27.79 -12.29 36.25
C ASN A 562 -28.50 -11.47 37.34
N ILE A 563 -28.29 -10.16 37.41
CA ILE A 563 -28.97 -9.32 38.42
C ILE A 563 -30.49 -9.31 38.18
N ALA A 564 -31.27 -9.26 39.25
CA ALA A 564 -32.71 -9.05 39.17
C ALA A 564 -33.03 -7.58 39.51
N GLY A 565 -33.96 -6.96 38.77
CA GLY A 565 -34.49 -5.64 39.10
C GLY A 565 -34.05 -4.52 38.16
N THR A 566 -33.51 -3.45 38.73
CA THR A 566 -33.18 -2.21 38.02
C THR A 566 -31.70 -1.86 38.17
N VAL A 567 -31.19 -1.03 37.24
CA VAL A 567 -29.86 -0.42 37.33
C VAL A 567 -29.97 1.07 37.61
N ARG A 568 -28.88 1.64 38.13
CA ARG A 568 -28.67 3.08 38.21
C ARG A 568 -27.76 3.52 37.08
N ALA A 569 -28.07 4.64 36.43
CA ALA A 569 -27.22 5.22 35.38
C ALA A 569 -26.93 6.70 35.66
N THR A 570 -25.68 7.10 35.47
CA THR A 570 -25.25 8.50 35.47
C THR A 570 -24.72 8.85 34.08
N ILE A 571 -25.23 9.93 33.51
CA ILE A 571 -24.93 10.38 32.15
C ILE A 571 -24.23 11.73 32.24
N LEU A 572 -23.00 11.81 31.76
CA LEU A 572 -22.25 13.05 31.58
C LEU A 572 -22.31 13.44 30.10
N TRP A 573 -23.08 14.47 29.79
CA TRP A 573 -23.24 14.98 28.43
C TRP A 573 -22.04 15.85 28.00
N PRO A 574 -21.76 15.97 26.69
CA PRO A 574 -20.71 16.85 26.16
C PRO A 574 -20.81 18.30 26.65
N SER A 575 -22.02 18.79 26.90
CA SER A 575 -22.27 20.13 27.45
C SER A 575 -21.78 20.33 28.90
N GLY A 576 -21.30 19.27 29.56
CA GLY A 576 -20.93 19.19 30.98
C GLY A 576 -22.12 18.93 31.91
N PHE A 577 -23.33 18.77 31.38
CA PHE A 577 -24.52 18.47 32.18
C PHE A 577 -24.50 17.01 32.67
N ILE A 578 -24.94 16.78 33.91
CA ILE A 578 -25.01 15.44 34.51
C ILE A 578 -26.47 15.09 34.82
N GLN A 579 -26.91 13.90 34.40
CA GLN A 579 -28.22 13.35 34.74
C GLN A 579 -28.09 11.97 35.38
N THR A 580 -28.88 11.71 36.41
CA THR A 580 -28.89 10.42 37.11
C THR A 580 -30.29 9.82 37.13
N PHE A 581 -30.37 8.52 36.87
CA PHE A 581 -31.59 7.73 36.91
C PHE A 581 -31.39 6.53 37.83
N GLU A 582 -32.23 6.37 38.85
CA GLU A 582 -32.02 5.41 39.95
C GLU A 582 -32.64 4.02 39.71
N GLN A 583 -33.67 3.93 38.86
CA GLN A 583 -34.49 2.72 38.69
C GLN A 583 -34.78 2.41 37.22
N LEU A 584 -33.74 2.23 36.42
CA LEU A 584 -33.90 1.85 35.01
C LEU A 584 -34.12 0.34 34.87
N PRO A 585 -35.14 -0.10 34.14
CA PRO A 585 -35.41 -1.52 33.95
C PRO A 585 -34.36 -2.18 33.07
N ILE A 586 -33.93 -3.39 33.43
CA ILE A 586 -33.07 -4.24 32.59
C ILE A 586 -33.84 -4.88 31.44
N ASN A 587 -33.10 -5.41 30.47
CA ASN A 587 -33.54 -6.05 29.23
C ASN A 587 -34.38 -5.12 28.34
N ARG A 588 -33.93 -3.87 28.26
CA ARG A 588 -34.64 -2.76 27.63
C ARG A 588 -33.65 -1.82 26.93
N ARG A 589 -34.11 -1.27 25.82
CA ARG A 589 -33.53 -0.08 25.18
C ARG A 589 -34.09 1.17 25.87
N ILE A 590 -33.20 1.95 26.49
CA ILE A 590 -33.52 3.15 27.26
C ILE A 590 -33.23 4.39 26.39
N GLU A 591 -34.25 5.17 26.11
CA GLU A 591 -34.14 6.39 25.29
C GLU A 591 -34.20 7.63 26.19
N ILE A 592 -33.16 8.46 26.16
CA ILE A 592 -33.01 9.63 27.02
C ILE A 592 -32.63 10.86 26.19
N SER A 593 -33.32 11.97 26.45
CA SER A 593 -32.96 13.29 25.91
C SER A 593 -32.31 14.15 26.98
N GLU A 594 -31.24 14.85 26.61
CA GLU A 594 -30.51 15.76 27.51
C GLU A 594 -31.46 16.80 28.13
N GLY A 595 -31.44 16.89 29.46
CA GLY A 595 -32.29 17.80 30.25
C GLY A 595 -33.65 17.23 30.64
N SER A 596 -34.08 16.11 30.06
CA SER A 596 -35.36 15.47 30.39
C SER A 596 -35.26 14.60 31.63
N SER A 597 -36.19 14.75 32.58
CA SER A 597 -36.36 13.81 33.69
C SER A 597 -37.10 12.52 33.30
N ASN A 598 -37.69 12.49 32.10
CA ASN A 598 -38.43 11.35 31.56
C ASN A 598 -37.55 10.55 30.58
N PHE A 599 -37.76 9.24 30.55
CA PHE A 599 -37.13 8.31 29.60
C PHE A 599 -38.19 7.37 29.00
N ALA A 600 -37.91 6.80 27.83
CA ALA A 600 -38.67 5.67 27.29
C ALA A 600 -37.89 4.37 27.49
N ALA A 601 -38.58 3.27 27.78
CA ALA A 601 -37.96 1.96 27.99
C ALA A 601 -38.67 0.89 27.16
N LYS A 602 -38.11 0.58 25.99
CA LYS A 602 -38.65 -0.41 25.05
C LYS A 602 -38.07 -1.79 25.37
N PRO A 603 -38.88 -2.85 25.53
CA PRO A 603 -38.33 -4.21 25.65
C PRO A 603 -37.54 -4.57 24.40
N TYR A 604 -36.53 -5.42 24.54
CA TYR A 604 -35.87 -6.03 23.39
C TYR A 604 -36.85 -6.90 22.59
N SER A 605 -36.66 -6.90 21.28
CA SER A 605 -37.42 -7.72 20.34
C SER A 605 -37.04 -9.20 20.46
N PRO A 606 -37.95 -10.13 20.15
CA PRO A 606 -37.55 -11.48 19.80
C PRO A 606 -36.66 -11.42 18.56
N SER A 607 -35.59 -12.20 18.53
CA SER A 607 -34.72 -12.19 17.36
C SER A 607 -35.44 -12.63 16.08
N LEU A 608 -35.07 -11.97 14.99
CA LEU A 608 -35.60 -12.16 13.65
C LEU A 608 -34.91 -13.28 12.87
N TRP A 609 -33.66 -13.63 13.21
CA TRP A 609 -32.93 -14.73 12.58
C TRP A 609 -33.14 -16.04 13.34
N SER A 610 -33.72 -17.07 12.71
CA SER A 610 -33.95 -18.34 13.39
C SER A 610 -32.70 -19.24 13.39
N HIS A 611 -32.48 -19.99 14.47
CA HIS A 611 -31.36 -20.95 14.56
C HIS A 611 -31.38 -22.06 13.50
N LYS A 612 -32.53 -22.33 12.87
CA LYS A 612 -32.69 -23.44 11.91
C LYS A 612 -32.18 -23.10 10.51
N GLU A 613 -32.00 -21.84 10.18
CA GLU A 613 -31.66 -21.35 8.83
C GLU A 613 -30.16 -21.03 8.66
N LEU A 614 -29.36 -21.17 9.72
CA LEU A 614 -27.94 -20.76 9.82
C LEU A 614 -26.91 -21.68 9.11
N SER A 615 -27.21 -22.28 7.95
CA SER A 615 -26.32 -23.33 7.38
C SER A 615 -25.84 -23.16 5.93
N THR A 616 -26.07 -22.03 5.26
CA THR A 616 -25.64 -21.85 3.87
C THR A 616 -24.56 -20.78 3.74
N SER A 617 -23.29 -21.17 3.92
CA SER A 617 -22.17 -20.36 3.42
C SER A 617 -22.21 -20.39 1.89
N GLU A 618 -22.27 -19.24 1.24
CA GLU A 618 -22.18 -19.19 -0.22
C GLU A 618 -20.81 -19.67 -0.68
N LYS A 619 -20.81 -20.47 -1.76
CA LYS A 619 -19.58 -21.01 -2.31
C LYS A 619 -18.86 -19.90 -3.05
N LEU A 620 -17.68 -19.50 -2.54
CA LEU A 620 -16.84 -18.52 -3.19
C LEU A 620 -16.35 -19.01 -4.55
N GLU A 621 -16.38 -18.13 -5.54
CA GLU A 621 -15.84 -18.40 -6.87
C GLU A 621 -14.29 -18.35 -6.81
N PRO A 622 -13.60 -19.29 -7.48
CA PRO A 622 -12.15 -19.16 -7.66
C PRO A 622 -11.84 -17.95 -8.56
N LEU A 623 -10.60 -17.47 -8.48
CA LEU A 623 -10.13 -16.42 -9.39
C LEU A 623 -10.26 -16.89 -10.85
N PRO A 624 -10.77 -16.04 -11.76
CA PRO A 624 -10.98 -16.42 -13.14
C PRO A 624 -9.65 -16.72 -13.84
N THR A 625 -9.60 -17.82 -14.59
CA THR A 625 -8.48 -18.18 -15.46
C THR A 625 -8.60 -17.56 -16.86
N ALA A 626 -9.79 -17.07 -17.21
CA ALA A 626 -10.08 -16.34 -18.43
C ALA A 626 -10.97 -15.14 -18.12
N SER A 627 -10.72 -14.01 -18.79
CA SER A 627 -11.48 -12.77 -18.61
C SER A 627 -11.37 -11.88 -19.83
N GLU A 628 -12.31 -10.95 -19.97
CA GLU A 628 -12.30 -9.93 -21.00
C GLU A 628 -12.43 -8.56 -20.36
N THR A 629 -11.50 -7.65 -20.65
CA THR A 629 -11.41 -6.35 -19.98
C THR A 629 -11.34 -5.25 -21.02
N TRP A 630 -12.36 -4.39 -21.05
CA TRP A 630 -12.30 -3.12 -21.77
C TRP A 630 -11.38 -2.16 -21.02
N LEU A 631 -10.52 -1.45 -21.75
CA LEU A 631 -9.66 -0.44 -21.14
C LEU A 631 -10.41 0.88 -21.01
N ILE A 632 -10.44 1.42 -19.79
CA ILE A 632 -10.99 2.75 -19.51
C ILE A 632 -10.12 3.80 -20.19
N GLU A 633 -8.81 3.60 -20.10
CA GLU A 633 -7.81 4.39 -20.80
C GLU A 633 -7.05 3.49 -21.79
N PRO A 634 -7.37 3.60 -23.10
CA PRO A 634 -6.68 2.88 -24.15
C PRO A 634 -5.17 3.16 -24.12
N LEU A 635 -4.38 2.14 -24.46
CA LEU A 635 -2.93 2.21 -24.41
C LEU A 635 -2.36 2.09 -25.82
N ALA A 636 -1.43 2.97 -26.22
CA ALA A 636 -0.73 2.82 -27.48
C ALA A 636 -0.04 1.45 -27.54
N ALA A 637 -0.34 0.66 -28.58
CA ALA A 637 0.28 -0.64 -28.77
C ALA A 637 1.73 -0.43 -29.28
N PRO A 638 2.76 -0.97 -28.60
CA PRO A 638 4.13 -0.84 -29.08
C PRO A 638 4.28 -1.48 -30.44
N ASP A 639 4.93 -0.74 -31.34
CA ASP A 639 5.24 -1.29 -32.65
C ASP A 639 6.27 -2.43 -32.54
N PHE A 640 6.21 -3.36 -33.48
CA PHE A 640 7.13 -4.48 -33.59
C PHE A 640 7.52 -4.69 -35.04
N SER A 641 8.62 -5.41 -35.27
CA SER A 641 9.05 -5.84 -36.60
C SER A 641 9.50 -7.30 -36.54
N LEU A 642 8.58 -8.23 -36.82
CA LEU A 642 8.79 -9.66 -36.63
C LEU A 642 8.64 -10.43 -37.95
N PRO A 643 9.47 -11.46 -38.19
CA PRO A 643 9.25 -12.37 -39.31
C PRO A 643 8.06 -13.30 -39.05
N ASP A 644 7.31 -13.65 -40.08
CA ASP A 644 6.43 -14.82 -40.06
C ASP A 644 7.20 -16.12 -40.28
N ILE A 645 6.52 -17.26 -40.16
CA ILE A 645 7.09 -18.59 -40.41
C ILE A 645 7.69 -18.77 -41.82
N ALA A 646 7.31 -17.93 -42.79
CA ALA A 646 7.87 -17.93 -44.14
C ALA A 646 9.02 -16.92 -44.32
N GLY A 647 9.43 -16.24 -43.24
CA GLY A 647 10.51 -15.25 -43.23
C GLY A 647 10.11 -13.85 -43.72
N LYS A 648 8.83 -13.59 -44.00
CA LYS A 648 8.35 -12.26 -44.37
C LYS A 648 8.20 -11.40 -43.12
N THR A 649 8.81 -10.22 -43.11
CA THR A 649 8.71 -9.28 -42.00
C THR A 649 7.37 -8.53 -41.99
N TRP A 650 6.77 -8.45 -40.81
CA TRP A 650 5.54 -7.73 -40.54
C TRP A 650 5.77 -6.67 -39.47
N GLN A 651 5.14 -5.50 -39.65
CA GLN A 651 5.15 -4.42 -38.66
C GLN A 651 3.73 -4.08 -38.23
N LEU A 652 3.51 -3.80 -36.94
CA LEU A 652 2.19 -3.43 -36.45
C LEU A 652 1.65 -2.19 -37.18
N ARG A 653 2.50 -1.17 -37.35
CA ARG A 653 2.16 0.06 -38.10
C ARG A 653 1.62 -0.20 -39.51
N SER A 654 2.08 -1.27 -40.17
CA SER A 654 1.63 -1.64 -41.53
C SER A 654 0.25 -2.29 -41.56
N LEU A 655 -0.23 -2.73 -40.40
CA LEU A 655 -1.51 -3.39 -40.21
C LEU A 655 -2.65 -2.44 -39.81
N LEU A 656 -2.29 -1.23 -39.34
CA LEU A 656 -3.20 -0.18 -38.89
C LEU A 656 -4.11 0.36 -40.01
N GLY A 657 -5.13 1.14 -39.62
CA GLY A 657 -6.24 1.55 -40.48
C GLY A 657 -7.38 0.53 -40.56
N ASN A 658 -7.24 -0.62 -39.88
CA ASN A 658 -8.29 -1.56 -39.52
C ASN A 658 -8.04 -2.00 -38.08
N PHE A 659 -9.05 -2.56 -37.41
CA PHE A 659 -8.83 -3.25 -36.15
C PHE A 659 -7.84 -4.42 -36.34
N VAL A 660 -6.99 -4.66 -35.35
CA VAL A 660 -6.08 -5.80 -35.30
C VAL A 660 -6.34 -6.62 -34.04
N LEU A 661 -6.57 -7.92 -34.22
CA LEU A 661 -6.60 -8.89 -33.13
C LEU A 661 -5.22 -9.55 -33.05
N LEU A 662 -4.37 -9.06 -32.15
CA LEU A 662 -3.05 -9.64 -31.89
C LEU A 662 -3.18 -10.74 -30.83
N THR A 663 -3.03 -12.00 -31.25
CA THR A 663 -3.10 -13.18 -30.38
C THR A 663 -1.70 -13.69 -30.07
N LEU A 664 -1.30 -13.61 -28.81
CA LEU A 664 -0.07 -14.22 -28.29
C LEU A 664 -0.35 -15.67 -27.89
N CYS A 665 0.44 -16.59 -28.45
CA CYS A 665 0.22 -18.02 -28.30
C CYS A 665 1.53 -18.79 -28.15
N SER A 666 1.45 -20.03 -27.70
CA SER A 666 2.57 -20.97 -27.68
C SER A 666 2.23 -22.19 -28.55
N PRO A 667 3.14 -22.65 -29.43
CA PRO A 667 2.91 -23.87 -30.20
C PRO A 667 2.92 -25.14 -29.33
N ASN A 668 3.40 -25.04 -28.08
CA ASN A 668 3.47 -26.14 -27.11
C ASN A 668 2.27 -26.18 -26.16
N SER A 669 1.33 -25.22 -26.27
CA SER A 669 0.15 -25.12 -25.40
C SER A 669 -1.10 -25.63 -26.14
N GLU A 670 -1.76 -26.65 -25.60
CA GLU A 670 -3.00 -27.19 -26.16
C GLU A 670 -4.10 -26.13 -26.26
N ILE A 671 -4.20 -25.27 -25.24
CA ILE A 671 -5.18 -24.17 -25.19
C ILE A 671 -4.88 -23.12 -26.27
N SER A 672 -3.60 -22.84 -26.53
CA SER A 672 -3.21 -21.95 -27.65
C SER A 672 -3.54 -22.56 -29.02
N ILE A 673 -3.29 -23.85 -29.18
CA ILE A 673 -3.63 -24.58 -30.41
C ILE A 673 -5.14 -24.58 -30.65
N GLU A 674 -5.95 -24.76 -29.59
CA GLU A 674 -7.40 -24.62 -29.64
C GLU A 674 -7.83 -23.22 -30.11
N GLN A 675 -7.25 -22.17 -29.51
CA GLN A 675 -7.51 -20.79 -29.92
C GLN A 675 -7.23 -20.55 -31.41
N LEU A 676 -6.09 -21.00 -31.92
CA LEU A 676 -5.72 -20.83 -33.33
C LEU A 676 -6.68 -21.57 -34.27
N ARG A 677 -7.15 -22.76 -33.89
CA ARG A 677 -8.17 -23.50 -34.65
C ARG A 677 -9.51 -22.77 -34.69
N LEU A 678 -9.96 -22.21 -33.56
CA LEU A 678 -11.19 -21.42 -33.48
C LEU A 678 -11.13 -20.18 -34.38
N LEU A 679 -9.99 -19.46 -34.39
CA LEU A 679 -9.77 -18.32 -35.27
C LEU A 679 -9.76 -18.72 -36.75
N ARG A 680 -9.11 -19.85 -37.10
CA ARG A 680 -9.10 -20.39 -38.47
C ARG A 680 -10.51 -20.70 -38.97
N GLN A 681 -11.31 -21.39 -38.15
CA GLN A 681 -12.68 -21.77 -38.49
C GLN A 681 -13.57 -20.54 -38.79
N ASN A 682 -13.29 -19.41 -38.14
CA ASN A 682 -14.08 -18.17 -38.24
C ASN A 682 -13.39 -17.05 -39.02
N TYR A 683 -12.29 -17.35 -39.73
CA TYR A 683 -11.44 -16.35 -40.37
C TYR A 683 -12.20 -15.46 -41.36
N ALA A 684 -13.07 -16.04 -42.20
CA ALA A 684 -13.80 -15.29 -43.23
C ALA A 684 -14.66 -14.17 -42.62
N SER A 685 -15.32 -14.45 -41.50
CA SER A 685 -16.14 -13.47 -40.77
C SER A 685 -15.26 -12.43 -40.08
N LEU A 686 -14.24 -12.88 -39.34
CA LEU A 686 -13.37 -12.00 -38.56
C LEU A 686 -12.54 -11.06 -39.43
N ASN A 687 -11.89 -11.55 -40.48
CA ASN A 687 -10.96 -10.78 -41.30
C ASN A 687 -11.63 -9.61 -42.06
N SER A 688 -12.96 -9.66 -42.24
CA SER A 688 -13.73 -8.54 -42.78
C SER A 688 -13.86 -7.35 -41.81
N THR A 689 -13.64 -7.60 -40.52
CA THR A 689 -13.92 -6.69 -39.41
C THR A 689 -12.64 -6.32 -38.64
N ALA A 690 -11.75 -7.30 -38.38
CA ALA A 690 -10.44 -7.11 -37.76
C ALA A 690 -9.41 -8.06 -38.38
N ARG A 691 -8.20 -7.55 -38.63
CA ARG A 691 -7.07 -8.35 -39.10
C ARG A 691 -6.55 -9.23 -37.98
N ILE A 692 -6.49 -10.53 -38.21
CA ILE A 692 -5.96 -11.49 -37.23
C ILE A 692 -4.44 -11.59 -37.41
N VAL A 693 -3.71 -11.53 -36.31
CA VAL A 693 -2.27 -11.81 -36.26
C VAL A 693 -1.99 -12.70 -35.07
N ALA A 694 -1.37 -13.85 -35.30
CA ALA A 694 -0.83 -14.68 -34.23
C ALA A 694 0.66 -14.40 -34.05
N ALA A 695 1.18 -14.44 -32.82
CA ALA A 695 2.61 -14.38 -32.56
C ALA A 695 3.00 -15.41 -31.50
N TYR A 696 3.99 -16.25 -31.82
CA TYR A 696 4.54 -17.22 -30.90
C TYR A 696 5.46 -16.57 -29.88
N VAL A 697 5.31 -16.92 -28.60
CA VAL A 697 6.10 -16.38 -27.49
C VAL A 697 7.28 -17.27 -27.08
N ASP A 698 7.50 -18.38 -27.78
CA ASP A 698 8.52 -19.38 -27.47
C ASP A 698 9.13 -19.97 -28.75
N GLU A 699 10.45 -20.17 -28.75
CA GLU A 699 11.27 -20.50 -29.93
C GLU A 699 11.26 -21.99 -30.33
N GLY A 700 10.47 -22.83 -29.66
CA GLY A 700 10.42 -24.28 -29.90
C GLY A 700 8.99 -24.79 -30.11
N GLY A 701 8.80 -25.81 -30.95
CA GLY A 701 7.50 -26.46 -31.18
C GLY A 701 7.25 -26.79 -32.65
N SER A 702 6.20 -27.56 -32.94
CA SER A 702 5.78 -27.82 -34.32
C SER A 702 5.06 -26.60 -34.90
N HIS A 703 5.49 -26.15 -36.08
CA HIS A 703 4.83 -25.07 -36.83
C HIS A 703 3.81 -25.58 -37.86
N GLU A 704 3.50 -26.89 -37.87
CA GLU A 704 2.59 -27.51 -38.84
C GLU A 704 1.23 -26.82 -38.90
N LEU A 705 0.65 -26.47 -37.73
CA LEU A 705 -0.62 -25.75 -37.71
C LEU A 705 -0.49 -24.36 -38.34
N ALA A 706 0.62 -23.66 -38.10
CA ALA A 706 0.84 -22.30 -38.58
C ALA A 706 0.88 -22.23 -40.11
N GLU A 707 1.40 -23.26 -40.78
CA GLU A 707 1.41 -23.37 -42.24
C GLU A 707 -0.01 -23.46 -42.84
N GLU A 708 -0.98 -23.93 -42.06
CA GLU A 708 -2.38 -24.07 -42.50
C GLU A 708 -3.27 -22.87 -42.15
N LEU A 709 -2.75 -21.87 -41.43
CA LEU A 709 -3.51 -20.70 -41.00
C LEU A 709 -3.64 -19.67 -42.13
N PRO A 710 -4.82 -19.10 -42.37
CA PRO A 710 -5.04 -18.11 -43.43
C PRO A 710 -4.59 -16.69 -43.05
N PHE A 711 -3.96 -16.53 -41.88
CA PHE A 711 -3.48 -15.27 -41.31
C PHE A 711 -2.03 -15.43 -40.83
N PRO A 712 -1.24 -14.33 -40.76
CA PRO A 712 0.17 -14.41 -40.40
C PRO A 712 0.37 -14.94 -38.97
N THR A 713 1.33 -15.84 -38.84
CA THR A 713 1.85 -16.33 -37.56
C THR A 713 3.30 -15.90 -37.45
N LEU A 714 3.56 -14.97 -36.53
CA LEU A 714 4.84 -14.32 -36.31
C LEU A 714 5.70 -15.10 -35.31
N ILE A 715 7.01 -15.05 -35.48
CA ILE A 715 7.99 -15.58 -34.53
C ILE A 715 8.41 -14.42 -33.62
N GLY A 716 7.91 -14.40 -32.39
CA GLY A 716 8.25 -13.38 -31.40
C GLY A 716 9.70 -13.48 -30.95
N ASN A 717 10.39 -12.34 -30.85
CA ASN A 717 11.72 -12.25 -30.24
C ASN A 717 11.60 -11.86 -28.76
N GLN A 718 12.72 -11.98 -28.01
CA GLN A 718 12.74 -11.68 -26.58
C GLN A 718 12.30 -10.24 -26.24
N GLU A 719 12.64 -9.27 -27.10
CA GLU A 719 12.25 -7.87 -26.92
C GLU A 719 10.73 -7.68 -27.01
N PHE A 720 10.10 -8.21 -28.07
CA PHE A 720 8.65 -8.18 -28.25
C PHE A 720 7.91 -8.83 -27.08
N ILE A 721 8.33 -10.02 -26.68
CA ILE A 721 7.71 -10.77 -25.57
C ILE A 721 7.87 -9.98 -24.27
N GLY A 722 9.06 -9.44 -24.01
CA GLY A 722 9.34 -8.64 -22.82
C GLY A 722 8.50 -7.37 -22.75
N ILE A 723 8.34 -6.66 -23.87
CA ILE A 723 7.54 -5.43 -23.95
C ILE A 723 6.05 -5.74 -23.67
N TYR A 724 5.47 -6.72 -24.35
CA TYR A 724 4.06 -7.07 -24.16
C TYR A 724 3.78 -7.70 -22.79
N ASN A 725 4.76 -8.40 -22.19
CA ASN A 725 4.64 -8.87 -20.80
C ASN A 725 4.63 -7.71 -19.79
N ILE A 726 5.46 -6.68 -19.97
CA ILE A 726 5.42 -5.47 -19.14
C ILE A 726 4.07 -4.77 -19.31
N ILE A 727 3.58 -4.61 -20.54
CA ILE A 727 2.25 -4.03 -20.78
C ILE A 727 1.20 -4.79 -20.00
N TYR A 728 1.13 -6.10 -20.17
CA TYR A 728 0.14 -6.92 -19.49
C TYR A 728 0.22 -6.77 -17.96
N ARG A 729 1.44 -6.84 -17.39
CA ARG A 729 1.67 -6.73 -15.96
C ARG A 729 1.10 -5.45 -15.36
N TYR A 730 1.17 -4.33 -16.08
CA TYR A 730 0.68 -3.05 -15.57
C TYR A 730 -0.72 -2.67 -16.12
N LEU A 731 -1.27 -3.42 -17.09
CA LEU A 731 -2.68 -3.28 -17.49
C LEU A 731 -3.63 -3.63 -16.34
N PHE A 732 -3.15 -4.39 -15.37
CA PHE A 732 -3.83 -4.81 -14.16
C PHE A 732 -2.94 -4.50 -12.97
N ASP A 733 -3.48 -4.15 -11.80
CA ASP A 733 -2.66 -3.98 -10.59
C ASP A 733 -2.08 -5.33 -10.08
N ARG A 734 -2.63 -6.45 -10.56
CA ARG A 734 -2.14 -7.79 -10.30
C ARG A 734 -1.05 -8.17 -11.31
N HIS A 735 0.20 -7.78 -11.03
CA HIS A 735 1.41 -7.93 -11.87
C HIS A 735 1.85 -9.38 -12.15
N ARG A 736 0.98 -10.19 -12.76
CA ARG A 736 1.28 -11.57 -13.19
C ARG A 736 1.96 -11.58 -14.55
N ASP A 737 2.67 -12.65 -14.84
CA ASP A 737 3.11 -12.91 -16.20
C ASP A 737 1.92 -13.07 -17.15
N LEU A 738 2.15 -12.61 -18.39
CA LEU A 738 1.22 -12.70 -19.50
C LEU A 738 0.74 -14.15 -19.67
N PRO A 739 -0.58 -14.42 -19.52
CA PRO A 739 -1.14 -15.73 -19.73
C PRO A 739 -1.13 -16.07 -21.22
N ILE A 740 -1.13 -17.36 -21.54
CA ILE A 740 -1.12 -17.85 -22.91
C ILE A 740 -2.24 -18.90 -23.08
N PRO A 741 -3.18 -18.72 -24.03
CA PRO A 741 -3.26 -17.60 -24.98
C PRO A 741 -3.73 -16.30 -24.35
N ALA A 742 -3.32 -15.18 -24.95
CA ALA A 742 -3.77 -13.83 -24.64
C ALA A 742 -4.00 -13.07 -25.93
N SER A 743 -5.04 -12.23 -26.00
CA SER A 743 -5.32 -11.43 -27.20
C SER A 743 -5.53 -9.96 -26.87
N PHE A 744 -4.97 -9.09 -27.71
CA PHE A 744 -5.15 -7.64 -27.65
C PHE A 744 -5.98 -7.19 -28.84
N LEU A 745 -7.08 -6.48 -28.58
CA LEU A 745 -7.80 -5.75 -29.63
C LEU A 745 -7.20 -4.36 -29.77
N VAL A 746 -6.55 -4.12 -30.89
CA VAL A 746 -5.96 -2.84 -31.27
C VAL A 746 -6.89 -2.14 -32.25
N ASP A 747 -7.22 -0.88 -31.99
CA ASP A 747 -8.06 -0.06 -32.85
C ASP A 747 -7.35 0.40 -34.14
N GLU A 748 -8.10 1.05 -35.04
CA GLU A 748 -7.58 1.55 -36.30
C GLU A 748 -6.46 2.60 -36.15
N HIS A 749 -6.30 3.20 -34.97
CA HIS A 749 -5.31 4.22 -34.63
C HIS A 749 -4.07 3.64 -33.94
N GLY A 750 -4.08 2.35 -33.59
CA GLY A 750 -2.96 1.68 -32.92
C GLY A 750 -3.07 1.62 -31.41
N ASN A 751 -4.23 1.87 -30.80
CA ASN A 751 -4.43 1.74 -29.36
C ASN A 751 -5.04 0.39 -29.01
N ILE A 752 -4.48 -0.28 -28.01
CA ILE A 752 -5.13 -1.38 -27.30
C ILE A 752 -6.38 -0.82 -26.62
N VAL A 753 -7.54 -1.35 -26.96
CA VAL A 753 -8.85 -0.94 -26.39
C VAL A 753 -9.50 -2.03 -25.55
N LYS A 754 -9.12 -3.29 -25.77
CA LYS A 754 -9.63 -4.45 -25.01
C LYS A 754 -8.56 -5.53 -24.90
N MET A 755 -8.52 -6.19 -23.75
CA MET A 755 -7.67 -7.34 -23.46
C MET A 755 -8.53 -8.58 -23.26
N TYR A 756 -8.07 -9.72 -23.77
CA TYR A 756 -8.65 -11.02 -23.52
C TYR A 756 -7.61 -11.97 -22.92
N GLN A 757 -7.92 -12.53 -21.76
CA GLN A 757 -7.13 -13.55 -21.07
C GLN A 757 -7.75 -14.92 -21.35
N GLY A 758 -6.97 -15.87 -21.87
CA GLY A 758 -7.46 -17.22 -22.19
C GLY A 758 -8.11 -17.32 -23.57
N VAL A 759 -8.93 -18.37 -23.75
CA VAL A 759 -9.60 -18.66 -25.03
C VAL A 759 -10.74 -17.67 -25.27
N ILE A 760 -10.80 -17.12 -26.47
CA ILE A 760 -11.82 -16.17 -26.91
C ILE A 760 -12.72 -16.76 -27.99
N HIS A 761 -14.01 -16.47 -27.87
CA HIS A 761 -14.99 -16.80 -28.89
C HIS A 761 -14.99 -15.75 -30.02
N PRO A 762 -14.79 -16.15 -31.29
CA PRO A 762 -14.81 -15.24 -32.44
C PRO A 762 -16.04 -14.32 -32.55
N ASP A 763 -17.22 -14.82 -32.16
CA ASP A 763 -18.46 -14.04 -32.18
C ASP A 763 -18.40 -12.85 -31.22
N GLN A 764 -17.75 -13.01 -30.07
CA GLN A 764 -17.57 -11.94 -29.10
C GLN A 764 -16.67 -10.85 -29.66
N VAL A 765 -15.58 -11.21 -30.35
CA VAL A 765 -14.70 -10.24 -31.02
C VAL A 765 -15.45 -9.42 -32.07
N LEU A 766 -16.32 -10.05 -32.86
CA LEU A 766 -17.15 -9.35 -33.85
C LEU A 766 -18.10 -8.34 -33.20
N ILE A 767 -18.69 -8.70 -32.06
CA ILE A 767 -19.52 -7.80 -31.26
C ILE A 767 -18.68 -6.65 -30.70
N ASP A 768 -17.51 -6.95 -30.15
CA ASP A 768 -16.62 -5.98 -29.52
C ASP A 768 -16.16 -4.93 -30.53
N VAL A 769 -15.66 -5.33 -31.71
CA VAL A 769 -15.22 -4.39 -32.76
C VAL A 769 -16.34 -3.41 -33.15
N ARG A 770 -17.58 -3.91 -33.25
CA ARG A 770 -18.74 -3.07 -33.59
C ARG A 770 -19.18 -2.15 -32.44
N SER A 771 -18.75 -2.43 -31.22
CA SER A 771 -19.18 -1.74 -29.99
C SER A 771 -18.05 -1.03 -29.27
N VAL A 772 -16.89 -0.83 -29.93
CA VAL A 772 -15.76 -0.11 -29.33
C VAL A 772 -16.19 1.29 -28.91
N PRO A 773 -16.11 1.63 -27.61
CA PRO A 773 -16.50 2.93 -27.10
C PRO A 773 -15.59 4.03 -27.68
N ARG A 774 -16.19 5.16 -28.08
CA ARG A 774 -15.46 6.28 -28.71
C ARG A 774 -15.26 7.48 -27.78
N THR A 775 -16.09 7.61 -26.75
CA THR A 775 -15.97 8.67 -25.73
C THR A 775 -15.40 8.13 -24.43
N ALA A 776 -14.85 9.00 -23.58
CA ALA A 776 -14.36 8.60 -22.25
C ALA A 776 -15.49 8.06 -21.36
N GLU A 777 -16.67 8.69 -21.41
CA GLU A 777 -17.85 8.24 -20.66
C GLU A 777 -18.31 6.85 -21.09
N ASP A 778 -18.37 6.59 -22.40
CA ASP A 778 -18.73 5.26 -22.92
C ASP A 778 -17.69 4.21 -22.53
N ARG A 779 -16.40 4.57 -22.48
CA ARG A 779 -15.33 3.68 -22.03
C ARG A 779 -15.53 3.26 -20.57
N VAL A 780 -15.77 4.22 -19.68
CA VAL A 780 -16.05 3.93 -18.26
C VAL A 780 -17.26 3.02 -18.13
N ARG A 781 -18.37 3.37 -18.79
CA ARG A 781 -19.62 2.59 -18.75
C ARG A 781 -19.47 1.17 -19.29
N ARG A 782 -18.56 0.97 -20.24
CA ARG A 782 -18.30 -0.34 -20.87
C ARG A 782 -17.31 -1.19 -20.06
N ALA A 783 -16.34 -0.55 -19.41
CA ALA A 783 -15.29 -1.22 -18.66
C ALA A 783 -15.67 -1.58 -17.22
N LEU A 784 -16.52 -0.76 -16.59
CA LEU A 784 -17.02 -1.06 -15.25
C LEU A 784 -18.32 -1.90 -15.35
N PRO A 785 -18.44 -2.98 -14.56
CA PRO A 785 -19.67 -3.76 -14.48
C PRO A 785 -20.76 -3.06 -13.65
N PHE A 786 -20.46 -1.88 -13.10
CA PHE A 786 -21.33 -1.14 -12.20
C PHE A 786 -21.49 0.32 -12.67
N THR A 787 -22.65 0.87 -12.34
CA THR A 787 -22.94 2.31 -12.32
C THR A 787 -22.30 2.96 -11.09
N GLY A 788 -22.12 4.27 -11.15
CA GLY A 788 -21.62 5.06 -10.04
C GLY A 788 -21.14 6.45 -10.49
N LYS A 789 -20.65 7.23 -9.53
CA LYS A 789 -20.14 8.58 -9.77
C LYS A 789 -18.77 8.80 -9.16
N LEU A 790 -17.85 9.33 -9.96
CA LEU A 790 -16.60 9.93 -9.50
C LEU A 790 -16.83 11.37 -9.06
N TYR A 791 -16.23 11.77 -7.94
CA TYR A 791 -16.37 13.09 -7.35
C TYR A 791 -15.05 13.88 -7.33
N GLN A 792 -13.90 13.22 -7.19
CA GLN A 792 -12.62 13.89 -6.95
C GLN A 792 -11.60 13.71 -8.08
N GLY A 793 -11.81 12.76 -8.99
CA GLY A 793 -10.85 12.49 -10.05
C GLY A 793 -11.45 11.87 -11.30
N GLU A 794 -10.53 11.43 -12.16
CA GLU A 794 -10.80 10.64 -13.36
C GLU A 794 -9.98 9.35 -13.26
N PHE A 795 -10.49 8.26 -13.81
CA PHE A 795 -9.70 7.05 -13.95
C PHE A 795 -8.54 7.31 -14.90
N GLN A 796 -7.32 7.06 -14.42
CA GLN A 796 -6.12 7.34 -15.16
C GLN A 796 -5.02 6.34 -14.82
N ARG A 797 -4.33 5.89 -15.85
CA ARG A 797 -3.15 5.05 -15.83
C ARG A 797 -1.92 5.90 -15.54
N ASN A 798 -1.07 5.40 -14.65
CA ASN A 798 0.20 6.04 -14.35
C ASN A 798 1.24 5.73 -15.44
N ALA A 799 1.30 6.58 -16.48
CA ALA A 799 2.27 6.45 -17.57
C ALA A 799 3.73 6.54 -17.08
N PHE A 800 3.99 7.26 -15.98
CA PHE A 800 5.33 7.36 -15.43
C PHE A 800 5.83 6.00 -14.93
N THR A 801 5.03 5.26 -14.15
CA THR A 801 5.43 3.94 -13.62
C THR A 801 5.74 2.94 -14.74
N TYR A 802 4.96 2.98 -15.82
CA TYR A 802 5.26 2.22 -17.05
C TYR A 802 6.61 2.61 -17.65
N GLY A 803 6.88 3.92 -17.77
CA GLY A 803 8.14 4.44 -18.28
C GLY A 803 9.34 3.94 -17.48
N VAL A 804 9.24 3.93 -16.15
CA VAL A 804 10.31 3.39 -15.29
C VAL A 804 10.49 1.89 -15.49
N ALA A 805 9.40 1.11 -15.58
CA ALA A 805 9.49 -0.33 -15.81
C ALA A 805 10.19 -0.67 -17.14
N PHE A 806 9.86 0.03 -18.23
CA PHE A 806 10.55 -0.10 -19.51
C PHE A 806 12.02 0.33 -19.42
N PHE A 807 12.30 1.46 -18.76
CA PHE A 807 13.65 2.00 -18.63
C PHE A 807 14.59 1.06 -17.88
N GLN A 808 14.10 0.45 -16.79
CA GLN A 808 14.85 -0.53 -15.99
C GLN A 808 15.20 -1.80 -16.79
N ARG A 809 14.36 -2.18 -17.77
CA ARG A 809 14.58 -3.34 -18.64
C ARG A 809 15.34 -3.01 -19.93
N GLY A 810 15.68 -1.75 -20.15
CA GLY A 810 16.45 -1.29 -21.31
C GLY A 810 15.61 -1.02 -22.57
N TYR A 811 14.28 -1.07 -22.48
CA TYR A 811 13.37 -0.76 -23.58
C TYR A 811 13.21 0.76 -23.72
N LEU A 812 14.27 1.41 -24.21
CA LEU A 812 14.40 2.87 -24.13
C LEU A 812 13.33 3.60 -24.94
N ASP A 813 12.87 3.06 -26.08
CA ASP A 813 11.86 3.71 -26.94
C ASP A 813 10.50 3.79 -26.25
N GLN A 814 10.04 2.67 -25.71
CA GLN A 814 8.78 2.58 -24.97
C GLN A 814 8.83 3.42 -23.68
N ALA A 815 10.00 3.46 -23.01
CA ALA A 815 10.20 4.31 -21.85
C ALA A 815 10.11 5.81 -22.19
N ALA A 816 10.71 6.24 -23.30
CA ALA A 816 10.67 7.64 -23.72
C ALA A 816 9.25 8.10 -24.03
N GLU A 817 8.49 7.30 -24.78
CA GLU A 817 7.07 7.56 -25.07
C GLU A 817 6.23 7.66 -23.79
N SER A 818 6.44 6.75 -22.84
CA SER A 818 5.73 6.74 -21.56
C SER A 818 6.04 7.99 -20.71
N PHE A 819 7.31 8.40 -20.61
CA PHE A 819 7.67 9.63 -19.88
C PHE A 819 7.16 10.89 -20.58
N GLN A 820 7.17 10.93 -21.92
CA GLN A 820 6.57 12.03 -22.68
C GLN A 820 5.07 12.14 -22.42
N GLN A 821 4.35 11.01 -22.35
CA GLN A 821 2.94 10.98 -21.99
C GLN A 821 2.71 11.47 -20.55
N ALA A 822 3.54 11.05 -19.59
CA ALA A 822 3.48 11.54 -18.22
C ALA A 822 3.65 13.08 -18.15
N ILE A 823 4.61 13.62 -18.90
CA ILE A 823 4.84 15.08 -19.03
C ILE A 823 3.65 15.77 -19.72
N ALA A 824 3.05 15.16 -20.74
CA ALA A 824 1.90 15.71 -21.43
C ALA A 824 0.68 15.84 -20.50
N THR A 825 0.45 14.83 -19.65
CA THR A 825 -0.59 14.84 -18.62
C THR A 825 -0.28 15.83 -17.50
N LYS A 826 0.97 15.87 -17.03
CA LYS A 826 1.41 16.72 -15.93
C LYS A 826 2.70 17.47 -16.31
N PRO A 827 2.60 18.64 -16.97
CA PRO A 827 3.78 19.42 -17.40
C PRO A 827 4.64 19.97 -16.26
N THR A 828 4.19 19.81 -15.02
CA THR A 828 4.92 20.20 -13.80
C THR A 828 5.59 19.03 -13.10
N ASP A 829 5.57 17.82 -13.69
CA ASP A 829 6.18 16.63 -13.13
C ASP A 829 7.71 16.63 -13.31
N SER A 830 8.43 17.10 -12.29
CA SER A 830 9.90 17.15 -12.32
C SER A 830 10.55 15.78 -12.46
N GLU A 831 9.94 14.72 -11.90
CA GLU A 831 10.50 13.37 -11.93
C GLU A 831 10.41 12.79 -13.34
N ALA A 832 9.31 13.03 -14.06
CA ALA A 832 9.16 12.61 -15.45
C ALA A 832 10.22 13.25 -16.36
N TYR A 833 10.49 14.55 -16.18
CA TYR A 833 11.58 15.25 -16.87
C TYR A 833 12.96 14.69 -16.50
N TYR A 834 13.23 14.45 -15.22
CA TYR A 834 14.51 13.88 -14.76
C TYR A 834 14.77 12.50 -15.38
N ASN A 835 13.76 11.62 -15.37
CA ASN A 835 13.89 10.26 -15.93
C ASN A 835 14.02 10.29 -17.45
N LEU A 836 13.27 11.15 -18.15
CA LEU A 836 13.43 11.33 -19.60
C LEU A 836 14.82 11.89 -19.96
N GLY A 837 15.33 12.85 -19.17
CA GLY A 837 16.68 13.38 -19.33
C GLY A 837 17.76 12.31 -19.12
N THR A 838 17.62 11.51 -18.06
CA THR A 838 18.51 10.37 -17.75
C THR A 838 18.45 9.28 -18.84
N LEU A 839 17.29 9.05 -19.43
CA LEU A 839 17.12 8.17 -20.56
C LEU A 839 17.88 8.66 -21.79
N TYR A 840 17.77 9.95 -22.13
CA TYR A 840 18.54 10.54 -23.24
C TYR A 840 20.05 10.52 -22.99
N LEU A 841 20.50 10.67 -21.74
CA LEU A 841 21.90 10.45 -21.38
C LEU A 841 22.37 9.05 -21.76
N ARG A 842 21.58 8.03 -21.44
CA ARG A 842 21.88 6.64 -21.78
C ARG A 842 21.94 6.38 -23.30
N ARG A 843 21.16 7.12 -24.08
CA ARG A 843 21.20 7.07 -25.56
C ARG A 843 22.37 7.86 -26.17
N GLY A 844 23.05 8.70 -25.39
CA GLY A 844 24.04 9.65 -25.89
C GLY A 844 23.45 10.88 -26.57
N ASP A 845 22.14 11.15 -26.43
CA ASP A 845 21.52 12.39 -26.92
C ASP A 845 21.65 13.49 -25.85
N TYR A 846 22.86 14.05 -25.76
CA TYR A 846 23.21 15.05 -24.75
C TYR A 846 22.36 16.33 -24.84
N LYS A 847 21.90 16.68 -26.04
CA LYS A 847 21.05 17.86 -26.25
C LYS A 847 19.69 17.70 -25.58
N GLN A 848 19.01 16.58 -25.85
CA GLN A 848 17.71 16.29 -25.22
C GLN A 848 17.86 16.04 -23.73
N ALA A 849 18.94 15.38 -23.31
CA ALA A 849 19.23 15.16 -21.90
C ALA A 849 19.33 16.48 -21.12
N ARG A 850 20.14 17.44 -21.62
CA ARG A 850 20.31 18.76 -21.01
C ARG A 850 18.99 19.51 -20.88
N GLN A 851 18.21 19.59 -21.96
CA GLN A 851 16.92 20.30 -21.97
C GLN A 851 15.96 19.76 -20.89
N ASN A 852 15.84 18.43 -20.79
CA ASN A 852 14.92 17.83 -19.83
C ASN A 852 15.43 17.94 -18.38
N LEU A 853 16.73 17.80 -18.14
CA LEU A 853 17.32 17.95 -16.81
C LEU A 853 17.25 19.41 -16.31
N GLU A 854 17.47 20.39 -17.19
CA GLU A 854 17.30 21.82 -16.88
C GLU A 854 15.84 22.12 -16.49
N GLN A 855 14.87 21.53 -17.21
CA GLN A 855 13.46 21.65 -16.86
C GLN A 855 13.13 20.97 -15.51
N ALA A 856 13.73 19.81 -15.23
CA ALA A 856 13.55 19.11 -13.95
C ALA A 856 14.01 19.97 -12.77
N VAL A 857 15.19 20.58 -12.84
CA VAL A 857 15.69 21.48 -11.77
C VAL A 857 14.98 22.83 -11.74
N ALA A 858 14.44 23.31 -12.86
CA ALA A 858 13.62 24.53 -12.88
C ALA A 858 12.28 24.32 -12.14
N LEU A 859 11.66 23.15 -12.31
CA LEU A 859 10.44 22.76 -11.59
C LEU A 859 10.73 22.43 -10.12
N ARG A 860 11.84 21.74 -9.86
CA ARG A 860 12.26 21.32 -8.52
C ARG A 860 13.76 21.65 -8.28
N PRO A 861 14.06 22.86 -7.79
CA PRO A 861 15.45 23.28 -7.55
C PRO A 861 16.19 22.42 -6.52
N ASN A 862 15.47 21.78 -5.60
CA ASN A 862 16.00 20.88 -4.58
C ASN A 862 16.09 19.41 -5.05
N HIS A 863 16.61 19.18 -6.26
CA HIS A 863 16.76 17.83 -6.85
C HIS A 863 18.25 17.48 -7.09
N PRO A 864 18.94 16.92 -6.08
CA PRO A 864 20.39 16.71 -6.14
C PRO A 864 20.83 15.76 -7.26
N GLU A 865 20.04 14.75 -7.60
CA GLU A 865 20.32 13.77 -8.67
C GLU A 865 20.30 14.45 -10.05
N ALA A 866 19.34 15.34 -10.30
CA ALA A 866 19.25 16.09 -11.55
C ALA A 866 20.44 17.05 -11.72
N TRP A 867 20.84 17.75 -10.64
CA TRP A 867 22.05 18.58 -10.63
C TRP A 867 23.33 17.77 -10.89
N ASN A 868 23.44 16.57 -10.32
CA ASN A 868 24.56 15.68 -10.61
C ASN A 868 24.62 15.30 -12.10
N ASN A 869 23.48 14.96 -12.70
CA ASN A 869 23.42 14.58 -14.11
C ASN A 869 23.74 15.76 -15.04
N LEU A 870 23.34 16.99 -14.67
CA LEU A 870 23.78 18.22 -15.37
C LEU A 870 25.29 18.43 -15.27
N GLY A 871 25.88 18.21 -14.10
CA GLY A 871 27.33 18.28 -13.92
C GLY A 871 28.08 17.26 -14.76
N MET A 872 27.55 16.03 -14.86
CA MET A 872 28.11 14.99 -15.75
C MET A 872 28.05 15.41 -17.22
N LEU A 873 26.95 16.00 -17.67
CA LEU A 873 26.81 16.54 -19.04
C LEU A 873 27.83 17.63 -19.34
N SER A 874 27.89 18.64 -18.46
CA SER A 874 28.82 19.76 -18.60
C SER A 874 30.28 19.26 -18.64
N ALA A 875 30.62 18.24 -17.85
CA ALA A 875 31.94 17.62 -17.88
C ALA A 875 32.25 16.88 -19.19
N GLN A 876 31.26 16.21 -19.80
CA GLN A 876 31.41 15.52 -21.09
C GLN A 876 31.55 16.52 -22.26
N GLU A 877 30.86 17.65 -22.19
CA GLU A 877 30.95 18.74 -23.18
C GLU A 877 32.25 19.56 -23.04
N GLY A 878 33.03 19.34 -21.99
CA GLY A 878 34.29 20.03 -21.72
C GLY A 878 34.15 21.33 -20.91
N ASP A 879 32.93 21.73 -20.53
CA ASP A 879 32.69 22.87 -19.63
C ASP A 879 32.93 22.45 -18.17
N SER A 880 34.21 22.37 -17.81
CA SER A 880 34.64 21.97 -16.47
C SER A 880 34.20 22.94 -15.38
N GLU A 881 34.02 24.22 -15.69
CA GLU A 881 33.63 25.23 -14.70
C GLU A 881 32.14 25.13 -14.38
N GLN A 882 31.28 24.91 -15.39
CA GLN A 882 29.86 24.64 -15.14
C GLN A 882 29.66 23.30 -14.43
N ALA A 883 30.40 22.26 -14.81
CA ALA A 883 30.32 20.95 -14.16
C ALA A 883 30.60 21.03 -12.64
N ILE A 884 31.63 21.77 -12.24
CA ILE A 884 31.94 22.00 -10.82
C ILE A 884 30.76 22.66 -10.10
N ARG A 885 30.19 23.73 -10.68
CA ARG A 885 29.03 24.43 -10.10
C ARG A 885 27.83 23.50 -9.90
N ASP A 886 27.52 22.68 -10.91
CA ASP A 886 26.39 21.76 -10.86
C ASP A 886 26.61 20.66 -9.79
N PHE A 887 27.82 20.10 -9.70
CA PHE A 887 28.15 19.13 -8.64
C PHE A 887 28.14 19.76 -7.24
N GLU A 888 28.65 20.99 -7.09
CA GLU A 888 28.60 21.73 -5.83
C GLU A 888 27.15 22.06 -5.43
N GLN A 889 26.29 22.40 -6.39
CA GLN A 889 24.87 22.61 -6.14
C GLN A 889 24.21 21.31 -5.64
N SER A 890 24.50 20.17 -6.29
CA SER A 890 24.04 18.86 -5.83
C SER A 890 24.47 18.57 -4.38
N LEU A 891 25.74 18.85 -4.05
CA LEU A 891 26.30 18.66 -2.70
C LEU A 891 25.78 19.70 -1.69
N SER A 892 25.37 20.88 -2.12
CA SER A 892 24.75 21.87 -1.23
C SER A 892 23.37 21.41 -0.75
N LEU A 893 22.63 20.70 -1.62
CA LEU A 893 21.31 20.14 -1.35
C LEU A 893 21.40 18.84 -0.56
N LYS A 894 22.38 17.99 -0.90
CA LYS A 894 22.66 16.71 -0.23
C LYS A 894 24.16 16.60 0.04
N PRO A 895 24.64 17.11 1.20
CA PRO A 895 26.06 17.11 1.53
C PRO A 895 26.68 15.72 1.50
N ASP A 896 25.95 14.71 1.96
CA ASP A 896 26.42 13.33 2.06
C ASP A 896 25.97 12.51 0.85
N TYR A 897 26.23 13.04 -0.36
CA TYR A 897 25.95 12.37 -1.63
C TYR A 897 27.25 11.88 -2.29
N PRO A 898 27.57 10.57 -2.26
CA PRO A 898 28.84 10.04 -2.76
C PRO A 898 29.04 10.23 -4.27
N VAL A 899 27.98 10.11 -5.07
CA VAL A 899 28.08 10.14 -6.54
C VAL A 899 28.65 11.47 -7.07
N PRO A 900 28.14 12.66 -6.69
CA PRO A 900 28.77 13.92 -7.06
C PRO A 900 30.19 14.09 -6.51
N LEU A 901 30.51 13.58 -5.31
CA LEU A 901 31.87 13.64 -4.75
C LEU A 901 32.86 12.88 -5.64
N VAL A 902 32.49 11.67 -6.08
CA VAL A 902 33.30 10.87 -7.00
C VAL A 902 33.44 11.56 -8.35
N ASN A 903 32.34 12.10 -8.90
CA ASN A 903 32.35 12.80 -10.17
C ASN A 903 33.24 14.06 -10.14
N LEU A 904 33.11 14.86 -9.09
CA LEU A 904 33.90 16.07 -8.86
C LEU A 904 35.38 15.73 -8.61
N GLY A 905 35.66 14.70 -7.81
CA GLY A 905 37.01 14.19 -7.58
C GLY A 905 37.69 13.72 -8.86
N ASN A 906 36.97 12.98 -9.71
CA ASN A 906 37.45 12.56 -11.03
C ASN A 906 37.67 13.75 -11.99
N LEU A 907 36.84 14.78 -11.92
CA LEU A 907 37.01 16.00 -12.71
C LEU A 907 38.28 16.77 -12.27
N TYR A 908 38.48 16.96 -10.96
CA TYR A 908 39.70 17.59 -10.42
C TYR A 908 40.96 16.78 -10.74
N ARG A 909 40.88 15.46 -10.66
CA ARG A 909 41.95 14.55 -11.05
C ARG A 909 42.36 14.75 -12.51
N ARG A 910 41.40 14.83 -13.44
CA ARG A 910 41.66 15.11 -14.87
C ARG A 910 42.27 16.50 -15.10
N ARG A 911 41.98 17.47 -14.23
CA ARG A 911 42.60 18.82 -14.23
C ARG A 911 43.94 18.88 -13.48
N HIS A 912 44.49 17.75 -13.02
CA HIS A 912 45.69 17.68 -12.18
C HIS A 912 45.59 18.48 -10.85
N SER A 913 44.38 18.79 -10.40
CA SER A 913 44.10 19.45 -9.11
C SER A 913 44.01 18.40 -8.01
N PHE A 914 45.14 17.74 -7.74
CA PHE A 914 45.15 16.51 -6.95
C PHE A 914 44.69 16.68 -5.49
N ALA A 915 44.97 17.82 -4.86
CA ALA A 915 44.56 18.08 -3.47
C ALA A 915 43.03 18.15 -3.33
N GLU A 916 42.34 18.82 -4.26
CA GLU A 916 40.87 18.86 -4.27
C GLU A 916 40.27 17.51 -4.66
N ALA A 917 40.91 16.77 -5.57
CA ALA A 917 40.50 15.41 -5.90
C ALA A 917 40.57 14.47 -4.69
N GLU A 918 41.68 14.51 -3.93
CA GLU A 918 41.88 13.73 -2.70
C GLU A 918 40.82 14.09 -1.66
N LYS A 919 40.59 15.39 -1.42
CA LYS A 919 39.57 15.86 -0.48
C LYS A 919 38.16 15.33 -0.80
N MET A 920 37.75 15.37 -2.07
CA MET A 920 36.42 14.87 -2.47
C MET A 920 36.32 13.34 -2.35
N LEU A 921 37.34 12.61 -2.80
CA LEU A 921 37.37 11.15 -2.77
C LEU A 921 37.52 10.59 -1.35
N ASP A 922 38.26 11.25 -0.47
CA ASP A 922 38.35 10.89 0.95
C ASP A 922 37.00 11.02 1.64
N ARG A 923 36.24 12.08 1.33
CA ARG A 923 34.87 12.23 1.83
C ARG A 923 33.96 11.13 1.29
N ALA A 924 34.06 10.79 0.01
CA ALA A 924 33.29 9.69 -0.58
C ALA A 924 33.65 8.34 0.08
N LEU A 925 34.94 8.09 0.37
CA LEU A 925 35.40 6.88 1.08
C LEU A 925 34.91 6.82 2.53
N GLN A 926 34.77 7.96 3.21
CA GLN A 926 34.19 8.00 4.55
C GLN A 926 32.71 7.63 4.56
N LEU A 927 31.96 8.05 3.53
CA LEU A 927 30.54 7.76 3.39
C LEU A 927 30.30 6.32 2.92
N GLU A 928 31.05 5.86 1.91
CA GLU A 928 30.89 4.54 1.29
C GLU A 928 32.23 3.81 1.14
N PRO A 929 32.83 3.32 2.24
CA PRO A 929 34.13 2.64 2.21
C PRO A 929 34.12 1.32 1.43
N ASN A 930 32.94 0.73 1.23
CA ASN A 930 32.74 -0.51 0.51
C ASN A 930 32.07 -0.32 -0.87
N ASP A 931 32.11 0.88 -1.45
CA ASP A 931 31.68 1.10 -2.82
C ASP A 931 32.83 0.86 -3.83
N PRO A 932 32.64 0.02 -4.87
CA PRO A 932 33.69 -0.27 -5.84
C PRO A 932 34.11 0.93 -6.71
N GLU A 933 33.20 1.85 -7.03
CA GLU A 933 33.50 3.03 -7.87
C GLU A 933 34.31 4.08 -7.12
N VAL A 934 33.98 4.30 -5.84
CA VAL A 934 34.73 5.18 -4.94
C VAL A 934 36.15 4.67 -4.79
N ASN A 935 36.31 3.37 -4.48
CA ASN A 935 37.63 2.74 -4.33
C ASN A 935 38.42 2.77 -5.64
N TYR A 936 37.80 2.49 -6.79
CA TYR A 936 38.45 2.59 -8.09
C TYR A 936 38.95 4.02 -8.37
N SER A 937 38.10 5.03 -8.15
CA SER A 937 38.44 6.44 -8.39
C SER A 937 39.60 6.91 -7.49
N ALA A 938 39.62 6.50 -6.22
CA ALA A 938 40.75 6.73 -5.32
C ALA A 938 42.03 6.04 -5.79
N GLY A 939 41.95 4.77 -6.21
CA GLY A 939 43.07 4.04 -6.78
C GLY A 939 43.68 4.74 -8.00
N MET A 940 42.83 5.27 -8.90
CA MET A 940 43.26 6.01 -10.07
C MET A 940 43.88 7.38 -9.73
N LEU A 941 43.40 8.07 -8.70
CA LEU A 941 44.04 9.29 -8.18
C LEU A 941 45.47 9.00 -7.72
N TYR A 942 45.64 8.01 -6.84
CA TYR A 942 46.95 7.65 -6.29
C TYR A 942 47.90 7.10 -7.35
N ALA A 943 47.39 6.39 -8.37
CA ALA A 943 48.19 5.94 -9.51
C ALA A 943 48.79 7.10 -10.30
N GLN A 944 48.06 8.21 -10.46
CA GLN A 944 48.50 9.43 -11.14
C GLN A 944 49.41 10.32 -10.27
N GLN A 945 49.30 10.23 -8.94
CA GLN A 945 50.24 10.84 -7.99
C GLN A 945 51.52 10.02 -7.77
N ASP A 946 51.67 8.89 -8.46
CA ASP A 946 52.78 7.94 -8.31
C ASP A 946 52.88 7.28 -6.91
N GLN A 947 51.76 7.23 -6.18
CA GLN A 947 51.65 6.56 -4.88
C GLN A 947 51.23 5.09 -5.07
N VAL A 948 52.13 4.29 -5.65
CA VAL A 948 51.87 2.91 -6.07
C VAL A 948 51.22 2.03 -4.99
N PRO A 949 51.69 2.00 -3.73
CA PRO A 949 51.13 1.09 -2.73
C PRO A 949 49.66 1.40 -2.40
N ARG A 950 49.30 2.69 -2.36
CA ARG A 950 47.91 3.11 -2.14
C ARG A 950 47.03 2.80 -3.35
N ALA A 951 47.54 3.06 -4.56
CA ALA A 951 46.83 2.76 -5.79
C ALA A 951 46.47 1.27 -5.89
N GLU A 952 47.44 0.38 -5.61
CA GLU A 952 47.22 -1.06 -5.58
C GLU A 952 46.18 -1.47 -4.53
N GLN A 953 46.29 -0.94 -3.30
CA GLN A 953 45.35 -1.23 -2.22
C GLN A 953 43.90 -0.92 -2.60
N TYR A 954 43.64 0.28 -3.12
CA TYR A 954 42.30 0.73 -3.48
C TYR A 954 41.75 0.00 -4.73
N LEU A 955 42.58 -0.26 -5.74
CA LEU A 955 42.17 -1.04 -6.91
C LEU A 955 41.84 -2.50 -6.54
N GLN A 956 42.64 -3.12 -5.68
CA GLN A 956 42.33 -4.47 -5.16
C GLN A 956 41.04 -4.49 -4.35
N LYS A 957 40.79 -3.47 -3.53
CA LYS A 957 39.54 -3.34 -2.79
C LYS A 957 38.35 -3.21 -3.75
N ALA A 958 38.44 -2.38 -4.78
CA ALA A 958 37.40 -2.25 -5.82
C ALA A 958 37.09 -3.60 -6.49
N ILE A 959 38.12 -4.36 -6.86
CA ILE A 959 37.96 -5.70 -7.46
C ILE A 959 37.38 -6.71 -6.45
N SER A 960 37.75 -6.64 -5.18
CA SER A 960 37.18 -7.52 -4.14
C SER A 960 35.68 -7.28 -3.92
N LEU A 961 35.23 -6.03 -4.12
CA LEU A 961 33.83 -5.61 -4.00
C LEU A 961 33.04 -5.91 -5.29
N ARG A 962 33.69 -5.78 -6.46
CA ARG A 962 33.13 -6.09 -7.77
C ARG A 962 34.15 -6.91 -8.60
N PRO A 963 34.11 -8.25 -8.52
CA PRO A 963 35.09 -9.12 -9.19
C PRO A 963 35.11 -9.02 -10.71
N ASP A 964 34.02 -8.58 -11.33
CA ASP A 964 33.84 -8.39 -12.77
C ASP A 964 34.15 -6.96 -13.24
N TYR A 965 34.77 -6.12 -12.39
CA TYR A 965 35.08 -4.73 -12.74
C TYR A 965 36.26 -4.61 -13.73
N ALA A 966 35.94 -4.62 -15.03
CA ALA A 966 36.90 -4.61 -16.13
C ALA A 966 37.94 -3.47 -16.06
N ASP A 967 37.51 -2.21 -15.86
CA ASP A 967 38.44 -1.08 -15.78
C ASP A 967 39.42 -1.19 -14.61
N ALA A 968 38.95 -1.63 -13.43
CA ALA A 968 39.80 -1.83 -12.26
C ALA A 968 40.80 -2.98 -12.48
N LEU A 969 40.36 -4.09 -13.08
CA LEU A 969 41.23 -5.22 -13.43
C LEU A 969 42.31 -4.82 -14.44
N ASN A 970 41.92 -4.14 -15.51
CA ASN A 970 42.83 -3.68 -16.54
C ASN A 970 43.84 -2.65 -15.99
N ASN A 971 43.38 -1.65 -15.24
CA ASN A 971 44.27 -0.62 -14.69
C ASN A 971 45.20 -1.16 -13.59
N LEU A 972 44.76 -2.14 -12.80
CA LEU A 972 45.65 -2.85 -11.88
C LEU A 972 46.71 -3.67 -12.65
N GLY A 973 46.33 -4.31 -13.76
CA GLY A 973 47.27 -4.97 -14.66
C GLY A 973 48.32 -3.99 -15.22
N VAL A 974 47.91 -2.81 -15.68
CA VAL A 974 48.81 -1.75 -16.14
C VAL A 974 49.75 -1.28 -15.03
N LEU A 975 49.24 -1.11 -13.81
CA LEU A 975 50.04 -0.77 -12.64
C LEU A 975 51.13 -1.83 -12.38
N PHE A 976 50.79 -3.11 -12.46
CA PHE A 976 51.77 -4.21 -12.31
C PHE A 976 52.81 -4.25 -13.43
N VAL A 977 52.45 -3.91 -14.67
CA VAL A 977 53.46 -3.77 -15.75
C VAL A 977 54.47 -2.67 -15.41
N ARG A 978 54.02 -1.53 -14.85
CA ARG A 978 54.90 -0.43 -14.43
C ARG A 978 55.87 -0.87 -13.31
N GLU A 979 55.39 -1.69 -12.39
CA GLU A 979 56.18 -2.28 -11.29
C GLU A 979 57.00 -3.52 -11.70
N GLN A 980 57.00 -3.89 -12.99
CA GLN A 980 57.67 -5.09 -13.53
C GLN A 980 57.17 -6.43 -12.93
N ARG A 981 55.96 -6.43 -12.37
CA ARG A 981 55.26 -7.62 -11.84
C ARG A 981 54.47 -8.31 -12.96
N TYR A 982 55.19 -8.81 -13.96
CA TYR A 982 54.58 -9.27 -15.22
C TYR A 982 53.63 -10.46 -15.08
N SER A 983 53.89 -11.40 -14.16
CA SER A 983 52.98 -12.53 -13.90
C SER A 983 51.64 -12.05 -13.36
N ASP A 984 51.65 -11.13 -12.39
CA ASP A 984 50.43 -10.58 -11.80
C ASP A 984 49.65 -9.77 -12.85
N ALA A 985 50.34 -9.03 -13.72
CA ALA A 985 49.73 -8.28 -14.82
C ALA A 985 49.03 -9.21 -15.83
N GLU A 986 49.68 -10.30 -16.25
CA GLU A 986 49.10 -11.31 -17.14
C GLU A 986 47.82 -11.90 -16.54
N ASP A 987 47.85 -12.26 -15.26
CA ASP A 987 46.69 -12.80 -14.55
C ASP A 987 45.53 -11.79 -14.50
N ARG A 988 45.82 -10.50 -14.21
CA ARG A 988 44.78 -9.47 -14.16
C ARG A 988 44.14 -9.22 -15.53
N PHE A 989 44.92 -9.14 -16.61
CA PHE A 989 44.36 -8.97 -17.95
C PHE A 989 43.53 -10.18 -18.39
N LYS A 990 44.00 -11.41 -18.14
CA LYS A 990 43.20 -12.62 -18.42
C LYS A 990 41.90 -12.67 -17.62
N THR A 991 41.96 -12.28 -16.34
CA THR A 991 40.75 -12.18 -15.50
C THR A 991 39.77 -11.14 -16.08
N CYS A 992 40.27 -9.98 -16.51
CA CYS A 992 39.47 -8.95 -17.16
C CYS A 992 38.78 -9.46 -18.43
N ILE A 993 39.52 -10.17 -19.30
CA ILE A 993 39.00 -10.74 -20.53
C ILE A 993 37.91 -11.79 -20.24
N ALA A 994 38.14 -12.67 -19.27
CA ALA A 994 37.16 -13.68 -18.88
C ALA A 994 35.88 -13.06 -18.30
N ALA A 995 36.01 -11.98 -17.51
CA ALA A 995 34.87 -11.27 -16.93
C ALA A 995 34.14 -10.38 -17.95
N SER A 996 34.85 -9.82 -18.93
CA SER A 996 34.31 -8.90 -19.94
C SER A 996 34.98 -9.11 -21.30
N PRO A 997 34.51 -10.10 -22.09
CA PRO A 997 35.11 -10.44 -23.39
C PRO A 997 35.10 -9.31 -24.42
N ASN A 998 34.19 -8.34 -24.26
CA ASN A 998 34.09 -7.18 -25.15
C ASN A 998 35.04 -6.02 -24.77
N TYR A 999 35.82 -6.14 -23.69
CA TYR A 999 36.72 -5.07 -23.21
C TYR A 999 38.08 -5.12 -23.92
N ASP A 1000 38.14 -4.46 -25.07
CA ASP A 1000 39.27 -4.42 -26.01
C ASP A 1000 40.62 -4.03 -25.37
N GLN A 1001 40.63 -3.07 -24.45
CA GLN A 1001 41.87 -2.56 -23.83
C GLN A 1001 42.66 -3.64 -23.11
N ALA A 1002 41.99 -4.61 -22.47
CA ALA A 1002 42.67 -5.71 -21.77
C ALA A 1002 43.40 -6.63 -22.74
N TYR A 1003 42.80 -6.95 -23.89
CA TYR A 1003 43.46 -7.70 -24.97
C TYR A 1003 44.67 -6.95 -25.50
N MET A 1004 44.51 -5.64 -25.77
CA MET A 1004 45.60 -4.81 -26.29
C MET A 1004 46.76 -4.67 -25.29
N ASN A 1005 46.46 -4.52 -24.00
CA ASN A 1005 47.47 -4.45 -22.93
C ASN A 1005 48.17 -5.80 -22.71
N LEU A 1006 47.44 -6.91 -22.76
CA LEU A 1006 48.03 -8.25 -22.68
C LEU A 1006 48.93 -8.55 -23.88
N ALA A 1007 48.50 -8.20 -25.09
CA ALA A 1007 49.32 -8.35 -26.29
C ALA A 1007 50.61 -7.52 -26.18
N ARG A 1008 50.53 -6.26 -25.71
CA ARG A 1008 51.72 -5.43 -25.43
C ARG A 1008 52.64 -6.05 -24.39
N LEU A 1009 52.09 -6.62 -23.31
CA LEU A 1009 52.86 -7.31 -22.28
C LEU A 1009 53.61 -8.53 -22.87
N TYR A 1010 52.96 -9.34 -23.71
CA TYR A 1010 53.64 -10.46 -24.37
C TYR A 1010 54.74 -10.02 -25.32
N VAL A 1011 54.60 -8.88 -25.99
CA VAL A 1011 55.71 -8.30 -26.77
C VAL A 1011 56.88 -7.90 -25.88
N ILE A 1012 56.62 -7.28 -24.72
CA ILE A 1012 57.66 -6.92 -23.74
C ILE A 1012 58.40 -8.18 -23.24
N LEU A 1013 57.70 -9.31 -23.12
CA LEU A 1013 58.24 -10.60 -22.68
C LEU A 1013 58.83 -11.47 -23.81
N ASP A 1014 58.93 -10.95 -25.04
CA ASP A 1014 59.36 -11.69 -26.25
C ASP A 1014 58.52 -12.95 -26.58
N ARG A 1015 57.26 -12.98 -26.12
CA ARG A 1015 56.26 -14.04 -26.36
C ARG A 1015 55.35 -13.70 -27.54
N LYS A 1016 55.94 -13.45 -28.72
CA LYS A 1016 55.20 -13.03 -29.93
C LYS A 1016 54.06 -13.99 -30.38
N PRO A 1017 54.18 -15.33 -30.28
CA PRO A 1017 53.08 -16.24 -30.59
C PRO A 1017 51.83 -15.97 -29.74
N ASP A 1018 52.02 -15.75 -28.44
CA ASP A 1018 50.92 -15.50 -27.50
C ASP A 1018 50.28 -14.13 -27.75
N ALA A 1019 51.09 -13.12 -28.13
CA ALA A 1019 50.58 -11.81 -28.55
C ALA A 1019 49.68 -11.91 -29.78
N ARG A 1020 50.07 -12.74 -30.77
CA ARG A 1020 49.26 -13.02 -31.97
C ARG A 1020 47.94 -13.70 -31.59
N GLU A 1021 47.98 -14.73 -30.74
CA GLU A 1021 46.79 -15.47 -30.32
C GLU A 1021 45.75 -14.57 -29.62
N ILE A 1022 46.20 -13.68 -28.72
CA ILE A 1022 45.29 -12.75 -28.04
C ILE A 1022 44.69 -11.71 -28.98
N LEU A 1023 45.46 -11.18 -29.94
CA LEU A 1023 44.94 -10.24 -30.94
C LEU A 1023 43.94 -10.92 -31.88
N GLU A 1024 44.20 -12.16 -32.28
CA GLU A 1024 43.24 -12.97 -33.05
C GLU A 1024 41.97 -13.26 -32.24
N ALA A 1025 42.10 -13.51 -30.93
CA ALA A 1025 40.95 -13.66 -30.04
C ALA A 1025 40.09 -12.38 -29.97
N LEU A 1026 40.71 -11.19 -29.86
CA LEU A 1026 40.00 -9.92 -29.94
C LEU A 1026 39.30 -9.74 -31.29
N LEU A 1027 39.93 -10.14 -32.40
CA LEU A 1027 39.33 -10.05 -33.73
C LEU A 1027 38.20 -11.05 -33.98
N ARG A 1028 38.13 -12.17 -33.23
CA ARG A 1028 36.95 -13.05 -33.24
C ARG A 1028 35.73 -12.37 -32.62
N GLU A 1029 35.94 -11.67 -31.50
CA GLU A 1029 34.88 -10.91 -30.82
C GLU A 1029 34.55 -9.60 -31.56
N GLN A 1030 35.56 -8.93 -32.10
CA GLN A 1030 35.46 -7.62 -32.76
C GLN A 1030 36.19 -7.61 -34.12
N PRO A 1031 35.60 -8.17 -35.19
CA PRO A 1031 36.26 -8.35 -36.48
C PRO A 1031 36.77 -7.06 -37.14
N GLN A 1032 36.19 -5.91 -36.78
CA GLN A 1032 36.52 -4.60 -37.36
C GLN A 1032 37.49 -3.77 -36.50
N HIS A 1033 38.10 -4.35 -35.46
CA HIS A 1033 38.95 -3.62 -34.53
C HIS A 1033 40.29 -3.21 -35.16
N LYS A 1034 40.36 -1.97 -35.68
CA LYS A 1034 41.48 -1.44 -36.48
C LYS A 1034 42.84 -1.52 -35.80
N LEU A 1035 42.92 -1.18 -34.51
CA LEU A 1035 44.19 -1.18 -33.77
C LEU A 1035 44.74 -2.60 -33.57
N ALA A 1036 43.85 -3.61 -33.49
CA ALA A 1036 44.26 -5.00 -33.33
C ALA A 1036 44.79 -5.57 -34.66
N GLN A 1037 44.15 -5.24 -35.79
CA GLN A 1037 44.64 -5.57 -37.13
C GLN A 1037 46.04 -4.97 -37.37
N GLN A 1038 46.22 -3.68 -37.04
CA GLN A 1038 47.52 -3.01 -37.17
C GLN A 1038 48.58 -3.63 -36.25
N ALA A 1039 48.24 -3.92 -35.00
CA ALA A 1039 49.17 -4.58 -34.07
C ALA A 1039 49.57 -5.98 -34.55
N LEU A 1040 48.64 -6.73 -35.17
CA LEU A 1040 48.90 -8.05 -35.73
C LEU A 1040 49.87 -8.00 -36.93
N GLU A 1041 49.71 -7.00 -37.80
CA GLU A 1041 50.63 -6.73 -38.92
C GLU A 1041 52.04 -6.37 -38.44
N MET A 1042 52.15 -5.62 -37.34
CA MET A 1042 53.44 -5.22 -36.75
C MET A 1042 54.17 -6.36 -36.02
N LEU A 1043 53.51 -7.48 -35.76
CA LEU A 1043 54.10 -8.67 -35.12
C LEU A 1043 54.78 -9.64 -36.12
N HIS A 1044 54.72 -9.34 -37.42
CA HIS A 1044 55.33 -10.13 -38.49
C HIS A 1044 56.86 -10.06 -38.56
#